data_AF-A0A8B9DVZ1-F1
#
_entry.id   AF-A0A8B9DVZ1-F1
#
_cell.length_a   1.000
_cell.length_b   1.000
_cell.length_c   1.000
_cell.angle_alpha   90.00
_cell.angle_beta   90.00
_cell.angle_gamma   90.00
#
_symmetry.space_group_name_H-M   'P 1'
#
loop_
_entity.id
_entity.type
_entity.pdbx_description
1 polymer ?
#
loop_
_entity_poly.entity_id
_entity_poly.type
_entity_poly.pdbx_seq_one_letter_code
_entity_poly.pdbx_strand_id
1 'polypeptide(L)'
;EMADSFKADYFNMPVHMVPTELVEKEFWRLVNSIEEDVTVEYGADIHSKEFGSGFPISDGKRKLSPEEEEYAGSGWNLNVMPVLKQSVLCHINADISGMKVPWLYVGMVFSAFCWHIEDHWSYSINYLHWGEPKTWYGVPSFAAEHLEEVMKKLTPELFESQPDLLHQLVTLMNPNTLMAHGVPVVRTNQCAGEFVITFPRAYHSGFNQGYNFAEAVNFCTADWALLERVEAFQAEARAALEATPPGGPGAAPPAPGALRGLLERGARLGVEVPEGRRLERQLAQAAWLEEVTATLRSPRARVPLPVMRGLIQAGRTVAPSPAVDVAMAELQELLTIAQRWEEKAQMCLEARQKHPPATLAAIIKEAENIPALLPNIQALKEALAKARAWIADVEEIQNGDHYPCLDDLEGLVAVGRDLPVRLEELRQLEVQVGTAHSWRDKASRTFLKKNSCYTLLEVLCPCADAGSDSSKRLKWRQEQPGLYKLDAESLGLSAQDLRDPGAVIVAFKEGEQKEKEGMLRLRHANSQKPAPPAPGPGPPSCVCGQPPTPGMLQCQLCRDWFHASCVAWPRLASQKPSAPWWEWDAKFLCPLCQRSRRPRLETILALLVALQKLPVRLPEGEALQCLTERAITWQDRARRLLASPELAAPLERLAALRHRLHGDGAGAL
;
A
#
# COMPACT_ATOMS: atom_id res chain seq x y z
N GLU A 1 -39.54 26.21 -80.60
CA GLU A 1 -40.11 27.36 -81.36
C GLU A 1 -40.03 28.66 -80.56
N MET A 2 -40.94 28.97 -79.63
CA MET A 2 -40.90 30.23 -78.87
C MET A 2 -39.53 30.48 -78.19
N ALA A 3 -39.04 29.50 -77.43
CA ALA A 3 -37.77 29.61 -76.71
C ALA A 3 -36.56 29.85 -77.63
N ASP A 4 -36.54 29.17 -78.78
CA ASP A 4 -35.43 29.28 -79.74
C ASP A 4 -35.46 30.63 -80.46
N SER A 5 -36.64 31.08 -80.87
CA SER A 5 -36.84 32.40 -81.47
C SER A 5 -36.42 33.50 -80.51
N PHE A 6 -36.88 33.44 -79.25
CA PHE A 6 -36.51 34.41 -78.23
C PHE A 6 -34.98 34.47 -78.03
N LYS A 7 -34.31 33.33 -77.87
CA LYS A 7 -32.85 33.30 -77.66
C LYS A 7 -32.10 33.82 -78.89
N ALA A 8 -32.52 33.43 -80.09
CA ALA A 8 -31.85 33.85 -81.32
C ALA A 8 -31.99 35.36 -81.57
N ASP A 9 -33.17 35.91 -81.31
CA ASP A 9 -33.44 37.35 -81.44
C ASP A 9 -32.70 38.16 -80.38
N TYR A 10 -32.64 37.66 -79.14
CA TYR A 10 -31.96 38.33 -78.03
C TYR A 10 -30.45 38.48 -78.25
N PHE A 11 -29.79 37.42 -78.70
CA PHE A 11 -28.33 37.41 -78.90
C PHE A 11 -27.90 37.70 -80.35
N ASN A 12 -28.84 37.85 -81.28
CA ASN A 12 -28.61 37.97 -82.72
C ASN A 12 -27.68 36.87 -83.28
N MET A 13 -27.83 35.64 -82.76
CA MET A 13 -27.00 34.49 -83.08
C MET A 13 -27.85 33.21 -83.15
N PRO A 14 -27.47 32.19 -83.94
CA PRO A 14 -28.08 30.87 -83.82
C PRO A 14 -27.96 30.35 -82.37
N VAL A 15 -29.04 29.76 -81.84
CA VAL A 15 -29.16 29.41 -80.40
C VAL A 15 -27.98 28.59 -79.86
N HIS A 16 -27.49 27.63 -80.64
CA HIS A 16 -26.39 26.72 -80.28
C HIS A 16 -24.99 27.36 -80.39
N MET A 17 -24.88 28.56 -80.98
CA MET A 17 -23.62 29.29 -81.13
C MET A 17 -23.39 30.29 -79.98
N VAL A 18 -24.40 30.53 -79.14
CA VAL A 18 -24.29 31.42 -77.99
C VAL A 18 -23.51 30.70 -76.86
N PRO A 19 -22.34 31.19 -76.45
CA PRO A 19 -21.54 30.54 -75.40
C PRO A 19 -22.24 30.55 -74.03
N THR A 20 -22.05 29.50 -73.23
CA THR A 20 -22.67 29.38 -71.91
C THR A 20 -22.26 30.49 -70.94
N GLU A 21 -21.02 30.96 -71.06
CA GLU A 21 -20.46 32.04 -70.24
C GLU A 21 -21.11 33.39 -70.58
N LEU A 22 -21.51 33.58 -71.84
CA LEU A 22 -22.17 34.80 -72.29
C LEU A 22 -23.58 34.89 -71.70
N VAL A 23 -24.36 33.82 -71.80
CA VAL A 23 -25.71 33.75 -71.24
C VAL A 23 -25.67 33.88 -69.71
N GLU A 24 -24.71 33.25 -69.03
CA GLU A 24 -24.55 33.36 -67.58
C GLU A 24 -24.23 34.78 -67.11
N LYS A 25 -23.31 35.44 -67.82
CA LYS A 25 -22.97 36.84 -67.55
C LYS A 25 -24.19 37.73 -67.74
N GLU A 26 -24.95 37.47 -68.79
CA GLU A 26 -26.14 38.25 -69.14
C GLU A 26 -27.29 38.02 -68.17
N PHE A 27 -27.52 36.78 -67.75
CA PHE A 27 -28.52 36.43 -66.74
C PHE A 27 -28.30 37.22 -65.44
N TRP A 28 -27.08 37.22 -64.91
CA TRP A 28 -26.77 37.98 -63.69
C TRP A 28 -26.76 39.50 -63.89
N ARG A 29 -26.51 39.98 -65.11
CA ARG A 29 -26.68 41.40 -65.45
C ARG A 29 -28.16 41.80 -65.38
N LEU A 30 -29.04 40.99 -65.97
CA LEU A 30 -30.49 41.21 -65.98
C LEU A 30 -31.07 41.17 -64.57
N VAL A 31 -30.70 40.18 -63.74
CA VAL A 31 -31.19 40.07 -62.36
C VAL A 31 -30.81 41.29 -61.50
N ASN A 32 -29.69 41.95 -61.79
CA ASN A 32 -29.23 43.14 -61.06
C ASN A 32 -29.68 44.47 -61.71
N SER A 33 -30.25 44.43 -62.92
CA SER A 33 -30.68 45.63 -63.65
C SER A 33 -32.09 46.03 -63.23
N ILE A 34 -32.30 47.32 -62.99
CA ILE A 34 -33.63 47.90 -62.70
C ILE A 34 -34.17 48.64 -63.95
N GLU A 35 -33.33 48.80 -64.99
CA GLU A 35 -33.65 49.59 -66.18
C GLU A 35 -34.27 48.75 -67.31
N GLU A 36 -34.14 47.42 -67.26
CA GLU A 36 -34.56 46.50 -68.31
C GLU A 36 -35.47 45.40 -67.76
N ASP A 37 -36.67 45.28 -68.33
CA ASP A 37 -37.64 44.25 -67.98
C ASP A 37 -37.62 43.11 -69.01
N VAL A 38 -37.21 41.91 -68.58
CA VAL A 38 -37.22 40.69 -69.40
C VAL A 38 -38.13 39.66 -68.75
N THR A 39 -39.15 39.22 -69.50
CA THR A 39 -40.07 38.16 -69.06
C THR A 39 -39.77 36.85 -69.78
N VAL A 40 -39.78 35.75 -69.04
CA VAL A 40 -39.57 34.39 -69.56
C VAL A 40 -40.61 33.44 -69.01
N GLU A 41 -40.87 32.36 -69.74
CA GLU A 41 -41.85 31.32 -69.39
C GLU A 41 -41.15 30.00 -69.05
N TYR A 42 -41.71 29.21 -68.14
CA TYR A 42 -41.21 27.88 -67.84
C TYR A 42 -42.32 26.96 -67.38
N GLY A 43 -42.11 25.65 -67.50
CA GLY A 43 -42.98 24.63 -66.92
C GLY A 43 -42.26 23.95 -65.75
N ALA A 44 -42.89 23.93 -64.58
CA ALA A 44 -42.42 23.24 -63.39
C ALA A 44 -43.58 22.50 -62.70
N ASP A 45 -43.24 21.64 -61.74
CA ASP A 45 -44.18 20.89 -60.89
C ASP A 45 -45.15 20.00 -61.68
N ILE A 46 -44.74 19.57 -62.87
CA ILE A 46 -45.55 18.72 -63.74
C ILE A 46 -45.37 17.27 -63.29
N HIS A 47 -46.44 16.65 -62.79
CA HIS A 47 -46.38 15.27 -62.32
C HIS A 47 -46.26 14.27 -63.48
N SER A 48 -45.22 13.43 -63.43
CA SER A 48 -45.04 12.31 -64.36
C SER A 48 -46.25 11.34 -64.39
N LYS A 49 -47.05 11.28 -63.31
CA LYS A 49 -48.28 10.46 -63.27
C LYS A 49 -49.38 10.97 -64.21
N GLU A 50 -49.43 12.27 -64.47
CA GLU A 50 -50.45 12.90 -65.32
C GLU A 50 -49.97 13.07 -66.76
N PHE A 51 -48.71 13.49 -66.94
CA PHE A 51 -48.15 13.83 -68.25
C PHE A 51 -47.22 12.75 -68.84
N GLY A 52 -46.87 11.73 -68.05
CA GLY A 52 -45.90 10.69 -68.40
C GLY A 52 -44.46 11.09 -68.08
N SER A 53 -43.66 10.13 -67.62
CA SER A 53 -42.21 10.32 -67.43
C SER A 53 -41.48 10.39 -68.78
N GLY A 54 -40.31 11.04 -68.81
CA GLY A 54 -39.41 10.95 -69.97
C GLY A 54 -38.70 9.60 -70.07
N PHE A 55 -38.64 8.84 -68.97
CA PHE A 55 -38.10 7.48 -68.96
C PHE A 55 -39.15 6.42 -69.36
N PRO A 56 -38.73 5.27 -69.92
CA PRO A 56 -39.62 4.15 -70.13
C PRO A 56 -40.07 3.54 -68.80
N ILE A 57 -41.36 3.22 -68.68
CA ILE A 57 -41.98 2.62 -67.49
C ILE A 57 -42.74 1.36 -67.90
N SER A 58 -42.58 0.27 -67.14
CA SER A 58 -43.33 -0.97 -67.33
C SER A 58 -44.70 -0.92 -66.62
N ASP A 59 -45.60 -0.02 -67.06
CA ASP A 59 -46.94 0.16 -66.47
C ASP A 59 -48.08 -0.54 -67.24
N GLY A 60 -47.73 -1.31 -68.27
CA GLY A 60 -48.68 -2.05 -69.12
C GLY A 60 -49.46 -1.19 -70.13
N LYS A 61 -49.28 0.14 -70.15
CA LYS A 61 -49.96 1.02 -71.11
C LYS A 61 -49.34 0.99 -72.51
N ARG A 62 -48.04 0.68 -72.60
CA ARG A 62 -47.28 0.59 -73.85
C ARG A 62 -46.41 -0.67 -73.86
N LYS A 63 -46.32 -1.33 -75.02
CA LYS A 63 -45.36 -2.41 -75.24
C LYS A 63 -43.98 -1.80 -75.50
N LEU A 64 -43.04 -2.06 -74.60
CA LEU A 64 -41.67 -1.55 -74.68
C LEU A 64 -40.85 -2.36 -75.70
N SER A 65 -39.90 -1.70 -76.34
CA SER A 65 -38.84 -2.38 -77.12
C SER A 65 -37.80 -3.01 -76.19
N PRO A 66 -36.99 -3.98 -76.66
CA PRO A 66 -35.95 -4.60 -75.82
C PRO A 66 -34.95 -3.62 -75.21
N GLU A 67 -34.64 -2.53 -75.92
CA GLU A 67 -33.78 -1.44 -75.43
C GLU A 67 -34.49 -0.62 -74.34
N GLU A 68 -35.77 -0.30 -74.53
CA GLU A 68 -36.56 0.41 -73.51
C GLU A 68 -36.80 -0.44 -72.24
N GLU A 69 -36.89 -1.77 -72.36
CA GLU A 69 -37.00 -2.67 -71.21
C GLU A 69 -35.75 -2.62 -70.30
N GLU A 70 -34.55 -2.48 -70.87
CA GLU A 70 -33.30 -2.31 -70.10
C GLU A 70 -33.34 -1.04 -69.26
N TYR A 71 -33.71 0.10 -69.87
CA TYR A 71 -33.80 1.39 -69.17
C TYR A 71 -35.00 1.46 -68.21
N ALA A 72 -36.07 0.71 -68.45
CA ALA A 72 -37.22 0.64 -67.55
C ALA A 72 -36.89 -0.04 -66.21
N GLY A 73 -35.95 -1.00 -66.21
CA GLY A 73 -35.50 -1.70 -65.00
C GLY A 73 -34.28 -1.07 -64.31
N SER A 74 -33.68 -0.03 -64.89
CA SER A 74 -32.46 0.59 -64.38
C SER A 74 -32.71 1.33 -63.06
N GLY A 75 -31.78 1.20 -62.10
CA GLY A 75 -31.83 1.95 -60.84
C GLY A 75 -31.62 3.47 -61.01
N TRP A 76 -31.12 3.90 -62.17
CA TRP A 76 -30.99 5.32 -62.53
C TRP A 76 -32.25 5.90 -63.18
N ASN A 77 -33.25 5.06 -63.47
CA ASN A 77 -34.57 5.52 -63.83
C ASN A 77 -35.21 6.16 -62.59
N LEU A 78 -35.57 7.44 -62.69
CA LEU A 78 -36.06 8.21 -61.54
C LEU A 78 -37.39 7.68 -60.98
N ASN A 79 -38.12 6.85 -61.73
CA ASN A 79 -39.31 6.15 -61.24
C ASN A 79 -38.96 4.92 -60.37
N VAL A 80 -37.75 4.37 -60.50
CA VAL A 80 -37.27 3.18 -59.78
C VAL A 80 -36.45 3.57 -58.55
N MET A 81 -35.70 4.67 -58.61
CA MET A 81 -34.77 5.08 -57.57
C MET A 81 -35.40 5.17 -56.16
N PRO A 82 -36.61 5.76 -55.98
CA PRO A 82 -37.25 5.85 -54.66
C PRO A 82 -37.65 4.49 -54.07
N VAL A 83 -37.84 3.46 -54.90
CA VAL A 83 -38.26 2.11 -54.49
C VAL A 83 -37.11 1.09 -54.40
N LEU A 84 -35.87 1.51 -54.66
CA LEU A 84 -34.69 0.67 -54.43
C LEU A 84 -34.54 0.31 -52.94
N LYS A 85 -33.98 -0.87 -52.64
CA LYS A 85 -33.84 -1.36 -51.25
C LYS A 85 -33.00 -0.46 -50.36
N GLN A 86 -32.08 0.30 -50.93
CA GLN A 86 -31.21 1.25 -50.21
C GLN A 86 -31.91 2.60 -49.96
N SER A 87 -33.05 2.86 -50.61
CA SER A 87 -33.86 4.05 -50.37
C SER A 87 -34.74 3.84 -49.14
N VAL A 88 -34.72 4.77 -48.20
CA VAL A 88 -35.62 4.77 -47.03
C VAL A 88 -37.09 4.86 -47.47
N LEU A 89 -37.35 5.51 -48.60
CA LEU A 89 -38.70 5.69 -49.15
C LEU A 89 -39.34 4.38 -49.62
N CYS A 90 -38.57 3.30 -49.82
CA CYS A 90 -39.11 1.99 -50.21
C CYS A 90 -40.00 1.35 -49.11
N HIS A 91 -39.85 1.80 -47.85
CA HIS A 91 -40.63 1.30 -46.71
C HIS A 91 -41.89 2.11 -46.43
N ILE A 92 -42.06 3.25 -47.10
CA ILE A 92 -43.26 4.09 -46.98
C ILE A 92 -44.27 3.57 -48.00
N ASN A 93 -45.54 3.36 -47.63
CA ASN A 93 -46.56 2.87 -48.58
C ASN A 93 -47.39 4.00 -49.23
N ALA A 94 -47.13 5.25 -48.88
CA ALA A 94 -47.76 6.42 -49.50
C ALA A 94 -46.99 6.89 -50.74
N ASP A 95 -47.71 7.32 -51.78
CA ASP A 95 -47.17 8.08 -52.92
C ASP A 95 -47.03 9.53 -52.49
N ILE A 96 -45.81 9.99 -52.25
CA ILE A 96 -45.51 11.38 -51.90
C ILE A 96 -45.05 12.09 -53.17
N SER A 97 -45.77 13.13 -53.56
CA SER A 97 -45.44 13.93 -54.74
C SER A 97 -44.05 14.57 -54.61
N GLY A 98 -43.24 14.54 -55.67
CA GLY A 98 -41.88 15.09 -55.68
C GLY A 98 -40.83 14.14 -55.08
N MET A 99 -41.22 13.32 -54.11
CA MET A 99 -40.31 12.34 -53.48
C MET A 99 -40.34 10.95 -54.11
N LYS A 100 -41.52 10.45 -54.51
CA LYS A 100 -41.65 9.14 -55.16
C LYS A 100 -42.09 9.21 -56.61
N VAL A 101 -42.74 10.31 -56.95
CA VAL A 101 -43.24 10.57 -58.29
C VAL A 101 -42.38 11.69 -58.86
N PRO A 102 -41.57 11.42 -59.90
CA PRO A 102 -40.72 12.43 -60.50
C PRO A 102 -41.52 13.63 -61.04
N TRP A 103 -40.91 14.81 -60.97
CA TRP A 103 -41.42 16.06 -61.52
C TRP A 103 -40.68 16.43 -62.80
N LEU A 104 -41.42 16.96 -63.78
CA LEU A 104 -40.88 17.37 -65.08
C LEU A 104 -40.73 18.88 -65.13
N TYR A 105 -39.63 19.32 -65.74
CA TYR A 105 -39.28 20.71 -65.90
C TYR A 105 -38.99 21.01 -67.36
N VAL A 106 -39.75 21.95 -67.93
CA VAL A 106 -39.56 22.46 -69.29
C VAL A 106 -38.92 23.83 -69.18
N GLY A 107 -37.67 23.95 -69.63
CA GLY A 107 -36.89 25.18 -69.55
C GLY A 107 -36.83 25.95 -70.85
N MET A 108 -36.70 27.27 -70.75
CA MET A 108 -36.23 28.16 -71.83
C MET A 108 -35.05 29.00 -71.37
N VAL A 109 -34.37 29.72 -72.27
CA VAL A 109 -33.27 30.61 -71.89
C VAL A 109 -33.69 31.59 -70.77
N PHE A 110 -32.83 31.74 -69.76
CA PHE A 110 -33.03 32.54 -68.54
C PHE A 110 -34.13 32.06 -67.58
N SER A 111 -34.94 31.05 -67.90
CA SER A 111 -35.83 30.44 -66.90
C SER A 111 -34.99 29.88 -65.74
N ALA A 112 -35.38 30.21 -64.50
CA ALA A 112 -34.54 30.02 -63.33
C ALA A 112 -35.29 29.37 -62.16
N PHE A 113 -34.53 28.77 -61.25
CA PHE A 113 -34.99 28.29 -59.96
C PHE A 113 -34.17 28.94 -58.84
N CYS A 114 -34.88 29.48 -57.85
CA CYS A 114 -34.30 30.24 -56.74
C CYS A 114 -33.48 29.36 -55.79
N TRP A 115 -32.74 29.99 -54.87
CA TRP A 115 -32.03 29.25 -53.82
C TRP A 115 -33.01 28.50 -52.93
N HIS A 116 -32.83 27.19 -52.83
CA HIS A 116 -33.61 26.34 -51.95
C HIS A 116 -32.84 25.09 -51.50
N ILE A 117 -33.43 24.39 -50.55
CA ILE A 117 -33.09 23.04 -50.13
C ILE A 117 -34.31 22.15 -50.34
N GLU A 118 -34.06 20.85 -50.46
CA GLU A 118 -35.12 19.86 -50.60
C GLU A 118 -35.95 19.70 -49.33
N ASP A 119 -37.21 19.31 -49.52
CA ASP A 119 -38.10 18.95 -48.42
C ASP A 119 -37.46 17.88 -47.52
N HIS A 120 -37.59 18.09 -46.22
CA HIS A 120 -36.96 17.26 -45.18
C HIS A 120 -35.44 17.09 -45.34
N TRP A 121 -34.77 18.03 -46.00
CA TRP A 121 -33.33 17.98 -46.29
C TRP A 121 -32.93 16.66 -46.98
N SER A 122 -33.81 16.15 -47.84
CA SER A 122 -33.55 14.94 -48.61
C SER A 122 -32.48 15.19 -49.70
N TYR A 123 -32.02 14.11 -50.34
CA TYR A 123 -31.28 14.25 -51.59
C TYR A 123 -32.27 14.56 -52.72
N SER A 124 -31.86 15.30 -53.74
CA SER A 124 -32.53 15.27 -55.05
C SER A 124 -31.58 14.82 -56.15
N ILE A 125 -32.16 14.22 -57.18
CA ILE A 125 -31.47 13.87 -58.40
C ILE A 125 -32.23 14.44 -59.58
N ASN A 126 -31.52 15.08 -60.51
CA ASN A 126 -32.06 15.68 -61.71
C ASN A 126 -31.39 15.08 -62.94
N TYR A 127 -32.17 14.63 -63.90
CA TYR A 127 -31.70 14.14 -65.20
C TYR A 127 -32.15 15.10 -66.31
N LEU A 128 -31.21 15.54 -67.15
CA LEU A 128 -31.53 16.35 -68.32
C LEU A 128 -31.71 15.42 -69.52
N HIS A 129 -32.96 15.18 -69.94
CA HIS A 129 -33.25 14.24 -71.03
C HIS A 129 -32.68 14.73 -72.36
N TRP A 130 -32.91 15.99 -72.70
CA TRP A 130 -32.47 16.60 -73.96
C TRP A 130 -32.53 18.12 -73.90
N GLY A 131 -31.92 18.78 -74.90
CA GLY A 131 -31.94 20.23 -75.08
C GLY A 131 -30.64 20.92 -74.67
N GLU A 132 -30.72 22.24 -74.51
CA GLU A 132 -29.57 23.06 -74.12
C GLU A 132 -29.23 22.93 -72.62
N PRO A 133 -27.98 23.24 -72.19
CA PRO A 133 -27.54 22.96 -70.82
C PRO A 133 -28.34 23.70 -69.73
N LYS A 134 -28.33 23.14 -68.52
CA LYS A 134 -28.85 23.78 -67.30
C LYS A 134 -27.68 24.18 -66.40
N THR A 135 -27.60 25.45 -66.03
CA THR A 135 -26.55 25.97 -65.14
C THR A 135 -26.98 25.81 -63.69
N TRP A 136 -26.11 25.26 -62.86
CA TRP A 136 -26.34 25.04 -61.42
C TRP A 136 -25.31 25.77 -60.57
N TYR A 137 -25.77 26.29 -59.43
CA TYR A 137 -24.96 26.75 -58.31
C TYR A 137 -25.32 25.93 -57.08
N GLY A 138 -24.32 25.46 -56.35
CA GLY A 138 -24.49 24.65 -55.15
C GLY A 138 -23.68 25.17 -53.98
N VAL A 139 -24.22 25.01 -52.78
CA VAL A 139 -23.58 25.37 -51.50
C VAL A 139 -23.60 24.12 -50.61
N PRO A 140 -22.45 23.73 -50.03
CA PRO A 140 -22.36 22.51 -49.22
C PRO A 140 -23.16 22.64 -47.92
N SER A 141 -23.64 21.51 -47.40
CA SER A 141 -24.53 21.44 -46.24
C SER A 141 -23.97 22.09 -44.97
N PHE A 142 -22.66 21.97 -44.71
CA PHE A 142 -22.02 22.60 -43.55
C PHE A 142 -22.06 24.14 -43.59
N ALA A 143 -22.32 24.74 -44.76
CA ALA A 143 -22.41 26.18 -44.95
C ALA A 143 -23.86 26.68 -45.08
N ALA A 144 -24.86 25.81 -44.90
CA ALA A 144 -26.27 26.17 -45.01
C ALA A 144 -26.65 27.29 -44.04
N GLU A 145 -26.34 27.14 -42.75
CA GLU A 145 -26.64 28.16 -41.73
C GLU A 145 -25.95 29.50 -42.03
N HIS A 146 -24.69 29.45 -42.50
CA HIS A 146 -23.95 30.64 -42.89
C HIS A 146 -24.60 31.36 -44.08
N LEU A 147 -25.11 30.62 -45.06
CA LEU A 147 -25.89 31.20 -46.16
C LEU A 147 -27.19 31.84 -45.67
N GLU A 148 -27.93 31.16 -44.78
CA GLU A 148 -29.17 31.70 -44.19
C GLU A 148 -28.92 33.00 -43.42
N GLU A 149 -27.82 33.06 -42.64
CA GLU A 149 -27.39 34.26 -41.92
C GLU A 149 -27.06 35.41 -42.87
N VAL A 150 -26.33 35.13 -43.95
CA VAL A 150 -25.99 36.13 -44.97
C VAL A 150 -27.24 36.64 -45.70
N MET A 151 -28.16 35.75 -46.07
CA MET A 151 -29.44 36.14 -46.69
C MET A 151 -30.27 37.02 -45.75
N LYS A 152 -30.41 36.62 -44.47
CA LYS A 152 -31.13 37.42 -43.46
C LYS A 152 -30.50 38.81 -43.27
N LYS A 153 -29.18 38.90 -43.32
CA LYS A 153 -28.45 40.16 -43.16
C LYS A 153 -28.60 41.10 -44.38
N LEU A 154 -28.63 40.56 -45.59
CA LEU A 154 -28.69 41.34 -46.82
C LEU A 154 -30.11 41.79 -47.18
N THR A 155 -31.13 41.05 -46.75
CA THR A 155 -32.54 41.38 -47.02
C THR A 155 -33.42 41.30 -45.76
N PRO A 156 -33.11 42.08 -44.69
CA PRO A 156 -33.79 41.96 -43.39
C PRO A 156 -35.29 42.28 -43.47
N GLU A 157 -35.70 43.27 -44.28
CA GLU A 157 -37.10 43.68 -44.46
C GLU A 157 -37.99 42.55 -45.03
N LEU A 158 -37.42 41.70 -45.90
CA LEU A 158 -38.12 40.56 -46.50
C LEU A 158 -38.33 39.42 -45.48
N PHE A 159 -37.38 39.22 -44.57
CA PHE A 159 -37.47 38.21 -43.50
C PHE A 159 -38.33 38.63 -42.32
N GLU A 160 -38.40 39.94 -42.01
CA GLU A 160 -39.34 40.47 -41.01
C GLU A 160 -40.80 40.34 -41.44
N SER A 161 -41.07 40.49 -42.74
CA SER A 161 -42.41 40.34 -43.31
C SER A 161 -42.81 38.87 -43.53
N GLN A 162 -41.86 38.01 -43.91
CA GLN A 162 -42.08 36.56 -44.05
C GLN A 162 -40.91 35.75 -43.46
N PRO A 163 -41.07 35.18 -42.25
CA PRO A 163 -40.02 34.36 -41.62
C PRO A 163 -39.67 33.10 -42.41
N ASP A 164 -40.63 32.55 -43.15
CA ASP A 164 -40.48 31.30 -43.92
C ASP A 164 -40.00 31.52 -45.36
N LEU A 165 -39.52 32.73 -45.70
CA LEU A 165 -39.12 33.13 -47.05
C LEU A 165 -38.11 32.15 -47.72
N LEU A 166 -37.18 31.60 -46.93
CA LEU A 166 -36.18 30.63 -47.40
C LEU A 166 -36.77 29.30 -47.86
N HIS A 167 -37.98 28.97 -47.40
CA HIS A 167 -38.69 27.74 -47.75
C HIS A 167 -39.69 27.94 -48.90
N GLN A 168 -39.89 29.17 -49.38
CA GLN A 168 -40.92 29.52 -50.37
C GLN A 168 -40.38 29.74 -51.80
N LEU A 169 -39.10 29.43 -52.07
CA LEU A 169 -38.51 29.46 -53.44
C LEU A 169 -38.52 30.83 -54.15
N VAL A 170 -38.40 31.95 -53.42
CA VAL A 170 -38.66 33.29 -54.00
C VAL A 170 -37.45 34.17 -54.29
N THR A 171 -36.24 33.85 -53.83
CA THR A 171 -35.09 34.78 -53.93
C THR A 171 -33.91 34.22 -54.72
N LEU A 172 -33.54 34.93 -55.79
CA LEU A 172 -32.26 34.77 -56.47
C LEU A 172 -31.24 35.73 -55.83
N MET A 173 -30.12 35.17 -55.38
CA MET A 173 -28.98 35.95 -54.89
C MET A 173 -27.75 35.59 -55.70
N ASN A 174 -27.01 36.60 -56.15
CA ASN A 174 -25.83 36.38 -56.96
C ASN A 174 -24.77 35.57 -56.17
N PRO A 175 -24.25 34.46 -56.72
CA PRO A 175 -23.19 33.65 -56.11
C PRO A 175 -21.98 34.46 -55.65
N ASN A 176 -21.59 35.50 -56.40
CA ASN A 176 -20.46 36.34 -56.05
C ASN A 176 -20.70 37.11 -54.74
N THR A 177 -21.95 37.49 -54.46
CA THR A 177 -22.33 38.16 -53.20
C THR A 177 -22.18 37.20 -52.02
N LEU A 178 -22.60 35.94 -52.18
CA LEU A 178 -22.46 34.89 -51.16
C LEU A 178 -20.98 34.59 -50.90
N MET A 179 -20.19 34.43 -51.96
CA MET A 179 -18.74 34.20 -51.85
C MET A 179 -18.00 35.36 -51.17
N ALA A 180 -18.39 36.62 -51.44
CA ALA A 180 -17.82 37.78 -50.76
C ALA A 180 -18.10 37.81 -49.24
N HIS A 181 -19.14 37.12 -48.78
CA HIS A 181 -19.48 36.95 -47.37
C HIS A 181 -18.95 35.63 -46.78
N GLY A 182 -18.07 34.93 -47.49
CA GLY A 182 -17.42 33.71 -47.02
C GLY A 182 -18.23 32.42 -47.20
N VAL A 183 -19.36 32.46 -47.93
CA VAL A 183 -20.12 31.25 -48.27
C VAL A 183 -19.43 30.52 -49.44
N PRO A 184 -19.05 29.24 -49.30
CA PRO A 184 -18.50 28.47 -50.41
C PRO A 184 -19.58 28.15 -51.44
N VAL A 185 -19.38 28.56 -52.70
CA VAL A 185 -20.27 28.27 -53.82
C VAL A 185 -19.53 27.51 -54.91
N VAL A 186 -20.13 26.44 -55.42
CA VAL A 186 -19.66 25.65 -56.57
C VAL A 186 -20.64 25.77 -57.73
N ARG A 187 -20.19 25.52 -58.97
CA ARG A 187 -21.04 25.62 -60.16
C ARG A 187 -20.78 24.53 -61.19
N THR A 188 -21.78 24.21 -62.00
CA THR A 188 -21.65 23.30 -63.16
C THR A 188 -22.66 23.63 -64.27
N ASN A 189 -22.35 23.21 -65.50
CA ASN A 189 -23.30 23.18 -66.62
C ASN A 189 -23.71 21.72 -66.84
N GLN A 190 -24.95 21.38 -66.57
CA GLN A 190 -25.51 20.06 -66.84
C GLN A 190 -25.91 19.98 -68.32
N CYS A 191 -25.27 19.09 -69.06
CA CYS A 191 -25.57 18.80 -70.46
C CYS A 191 -26.61 17.66 -70.59
N ALA A 192 -27.18 17.50 -71.79
CA ALA A 192 -28.14 16.44 -72.05
C ALA A 192 -27.51 15.05 -71.81
N GLY A 193 -28.25 14.19 -71.11
CA GLY A 193 -27.79 12.86 -70.68
C GLY A 193 -27.07 12.83 -69.33
N GLU A 194 -26.87 13.97 -68.67
CA GLU A 194 -26.17 14.06 -67.39
C GLU A 194 -27.11 14.14 -66.19
N PHE A 195 -26.67 13.57 -65.06
CA PHE A 195 -27.32 13.68 -63.77
C PHE A 195 -26.66 14.76 -62.91
N VAL A 196 -27.46 15.51 -62.16
CA VAL A 196 -27.03 16.35 -61.04
C VAL A 196 -27.67 15.82 -59.76
N ILE A 197 -26.86 15.61 -58.72
CA ILE A 197 -27.31 15.15 -57.41
C ILE A 197 -27.07 16.25 -56.38
N THR A 198 -28.11 16.59 -55.63
CA THR A 198 -28.02 17.49 -54.47
C THR A 198 -27.98 16.65 -53.18
N PHE A 199 -27.13 17.07 -52.24
CA PHE A 199 -26.96 16.39 -50.95
C PHE A 199 -27.88 16.98 -49.88
N PRO A 200 -28.14 16.28 -48.77
CA PRO A 200 -28.95 16.76 -47.66
C PRO A 200 -28.54 18.17 -47.21
N ARG A 201 -29.52 19.07 -47.14
CA ARG A 201 -29.35 20.47 -46.72
C ARG A 201 -28.35 21.27 -47.58
N ALA A 202 -28.05 20.81 -48.81
CA ALA A 202 -27.24 21.56 -49.77
C ALA A 202 -28.10 22.56 -50.54
N TYR A 203 -27.89 23.85 -50.28
CA TYR A 203 -28.57 24.92 -51.00
C TYR A 203 -28.18 24.91 -52.48
N HIS A 204 -29.15 25.10 -53.36
CA HIS A 204 -28.89 25.15 -54.78
C HIS A 204 -29.84 26.11 -55.52
N SER A 205 -29.35 26.68 -56.63
CA SER A 205 -30.08 27.57 -57.54
C SER A 205 -29.53 27.43 -58.96
N GLY A 206 -30.21 28.00 -59.94
CA GLY A 206 -29.73 27.91 -61.32
C GLY A 206 -30.69 28.45 -62.36
N PHE A 207 -30.29 28.33 -63.62
CA PHE A 207 -31.07 28.78 -64.78
C PHE A 207 -30.76 27.94 -66.02
N ASN A 208 -31.67 27.95 -66.99
CA ASN A 208 -31.52 27.21 -68.24
C ASN A 208 -30.83 28.06 -69.32
N GLN A 209 -29.90 27.45 -70.05
CA GLN A 209 -29.17 28.09 -71.15
C GLN A 209 -30.05 28.26 -72.40
N GLY A 210 -31.15 27.51 -72.50
CA GLY A 210 -32.01 27.47 -73.66
C GLY A 210 -33.17 26.51 -73.48
N TYR A 211 -33.76 26.07 -74.59
CA TYR A 211 -34.87 25.12 -74.57
C TYR A 211 -34.39 23.73 -74.13
N ASN A 212 -34.96 23.20 -73.05
CA ASN A 212 -34.61 21.87 -72.53
C ASN A 212 -35.72 21.19 -71.75
N PHE A 213 -35.52 19.90 -71.47
CA PHE A 213 -36.45 19.08 -70.71
C PHE A 213 -35.70 18.24 -69.66
N ALA A 214 -36.03 18.45 -68.40
CA ALA A 214 -35.43 17.76 -67.27
C ALA A 214 -36.50 17.04 -66.43
N GLU A 215 -36.07 16.01 -65.70
CA GLU A 215 -36.89 15.27 -64.75
C GLU A 215 -36.12 15.12 -63.44
N ALA A 216 -36.79 15.32 -62.30
CA ALA A 216 -36.15 15.20 -60.99
C ALA A 216 -37.00 14.43 -59.98
N VAL A 217 -36.35 13.85 -58.98
CA VAL A 217 -37.01 13.18 -57.85
C VAL A 217 -36.14 13.28 -56.60
N ASN A 218 -36.77 13.28 -55.43
CA ASN A 218 -36.05 13.23 -54.16
C ASN A 218 -35.81 11.77 -53.72
N PHE A 219 -34.78 11.54 -52.92
CA PHE A 219 -34.52 10.24 -52.31
C PHE A 219 -33.84 10.38 -50.94
N CYS A 220 -33.97 9.35 -50.11
CA CYS A 220 -33.37 9.30 -48.77
C CYS A 220 -32.56 8.02 -48.60
N THR A 221 -31.33 8.14 -48.12
CA THR A 221 -30.42 7.02 -47.81
C THR A 221 -30.30 6.81 -46.29
N ALA A 222 -29.58 5.78 -45.85
CA ALA A 222 -29.45 5.46 -44.42
C ALA A 222 -28.73 6.55 -43.59
N ASP A 223 -27.78 7.26 -44.20
CA ASP A 223 -27.05 8.38 -43.60
C ASP A 223 -27.94 9.60 -43.32
N TRP A 224 -28.95 9.84 -44.15
CA TRP A 224 -29.95 10.90 -43.93
C TRP A 224 -30.68 10.71 -42.60
N ALA A 225 -31.03 9.48 -42.22
CA ALA A 225 -31.70 9.18 -40.95
C ALA A 225 -30.80 9.37 -39.70
N LEU A 226 -29.49 9.52 -39.87
CA LEU A 226 -28.54 9.70 -38.77
C LEU A 226 -28.15 11.17 -38.55
N LEU A 227 -28.42 12.05 -39.52
CA LEU A 227 -27.94 13.44 -39.52
C LEU A 227 -28.45 14.25 -38.31
N GLU A 228 -29.77 14.28 -38.10
CA GLU A 228 -30.39 15.01 -36.97
C GLU A 228 -29.87 14.52 -35.61
N ARG A 229 -29.62 13.22 -35.48
CA ARG A 229 -29.14 12.60 -34.23
C ARG A 229 -27.70 12.97 -33.92
N VAL A 230 -26.87 13.13 -34.94
CA VAL A 230 -25.47 13.55 -34.80
C VAL A 230 -25.38 15.04 -34.48
N GLU A 231 -26.17 15.88 -35.16
CA GLU A 231 -26.21 17.32 -34.89
C GLU A 231 -26.71 17.61 -33.46
N ALA A 232 -27.81 16.96 -33.04
CA ALA A 232 -28.32 17.09 -31.67
C ALA A 232 -27.27 16.66 -30.62
N PHE A 233 -26.53 15.59 -30.89
CA PHE A 233 -25.44 15.15 -30.02
C PHE A 233 -24.30 16.16 -29.96
N GLN A 234 -23.86 16.70 -31.10
CA GLN A 234 -22.76 17.68 -31.14
C GLN A 234 -23.12 18.96 -30.40
N ALA A 235 -24.35 19.46 -30.54
CA ALA A 235 -24.83 20.63 -29.81
C ALA A 235 -24.77 20.40 -28.29
N GLU A 236 -25.26 19.26 -27.80
CA GLU A 236 -25.24 18.94 -26.37
C GLU A 236 -23.82 18.70 -25.84
N ALA A 237 -22.97 18.02 -26.62
CA ALA A 237 -21.57 17.79 -26.27
C ALA A 237 -20.79 19.10 -26.18
N ARG A 238 -20.98 20.04 -27.12
CA ARG A 238 -20.38 21.38 -27.05
C ARG A 238 -20.89 22.15 -25.85
N ALA A 239 -22.19 22.17 -25.61
CA ALA A 239 -22.76 22.85 -24.44
C ALA A 239 -22.17 22.32 -23.12
N ALA A 240 -21.97 21.00 -22.98
CA ALA A 240 -21.36 20.40 -21.81
C ALA A 240 -19.86 20.72 -21.67
N LEU A 241 -19.15 20.88 -22.79
CA LEU A 241 -17.71 21.24 -22.83
C LEU A 241 -17.46 22.75 -22.68
N GLU A 242 -18.43 23.57 -23.06
CA GLU A 242 -18.43 25.03 -23.02
C GLU A 242 -19.14 25.59 -21.80
N ALA A 243 -19.79 24.74 -21.00
CA ALA A 243 -20.25 25.03 -19.64
C ALA A 243 -19.06 25.35 -18.72
N THR A 244 -18.32 26.40 -19.06
CA THR A 244 -17.70 27.32 -18.13
C THR A 244 -18.83 28.28 -17.77
N PRO A 245 -19.28 28.33 -16.52
CA PRO A 245 -20.47 29.10 -16.19
C PRO A 245 -20.19 30.60 -16.39
N PRO A 246 -21.13 31.37 -16.97
CA PRO A 246 -21.11 32.81 -16.85
C PRO A 246 -21.44 33.17 -15.39
N GLY A 247 -20.41 33.28 -14.55
CA GLY A 247 -20.55 33.80 -13.18
C GLY A 247 -19.70 33.11 -12.12
N GLY A 248 -18.53 33.68 -11.85
CA GLY A 248 -17.88 33.65 -10.53
C GLY A 248 -17.12 32.38 -10.10
N PRO A 249 -16.17 32.50 -9.16
CA PRO A 249 -15.37 31.39 -8.64
C PRO A 249 -16.24 30.58 -7.65
N GLY A 250 -16.90 29.53 -8.13
CA GLY A 250 -17.68 28.66 -7.25
C GLY A 250 -18.64 27.67 -7.91
N ALA A 251 -18.90 27.78 -9.21
CA ALA A 251 -19.76 26.82 -9.89
C ALA A 251 -18.97 25.54 -10.26
N ALA A 252 -19.51 24.40 -9.83
CA ALA A 252 -18.86 23.10 -9.91
C ALA A 252 -18.67 22.65 -11.37
N PRO A 253 -17.57 21.96 -11.69
CA PRO A 253 -17.39 21.33 -13.00
C PRO A 253 -18.55 20.38 -13.30
N PRO A 254 -18.85 20.12 -14.59
CA PRO A 254 -19.90 19.18 -14.98
C PRO A 254 -19.65 17.83 -14.30
N ALA A 255 -20.68 17.30 -13.65
CA ALA A 255 -20.58 16.05 -12.91
C ALA A 255 -20.09 14.92 -13.83
N PRO A 256 -19.13 14.07 -13.39
CA PRO A 256 -18.59 13.00 -14.22
C PRO A 256 -19.65 12.01 -14.71
N GLY A 257 -20.78 11.86 -13.99
CA GLY A 257 -21.93 11.10 -14.46
C GLY A 257 -22.57 11.64 -15.74
N ALA A 258 -22.65 12.97 -15.89
CA ALA A 258 -23.20 13.61 -17.09
C ALA A 258 -22.27 13.45 -18.30
N LEU A 259 -20.95 13.64 -18.10
CA LEU A 259 -19.93 13.43 -19.14
C LEU A 259 -19.88 11.96 -19.61
N ARG A 260 -20.02 11.00 -18.69
CA ARG A 260 -20.10 9.58 -19.02
C ARG A 260 -21.35 9.25 -19.84
N GLY A 261 -22.51 9.79 -19.46
CA GLY A 261 -23.75 9.62 -20.21
C GLY A 261 -23.65 10.15 -21.64
N LEU A 262 -22.96 11.28 -21.84
CA LEU A 262 -22.67 11.81 -23.17
C LEU A 262 -21.78 10.85 -23.99
N LEU A 263 -20.67 10.36 -23.43
CA LEU A 263 -19.80 9.43 -24.15
C LEU A 263 -20.51 8.12 -24.55
N GLU A 264 -21.34 7.56 -23.67
CA GLU A 264 -22.12 6.36 -23.98
C GLU A 264 -23.16 6.59 -25.08
N ARG A 265 -23.75 7.79 -25.16
CA ARG A 265 -24.66 8.14 -26.26
C ARG A 265 -23.90 8.39 -27.56
N GLY A 266 -22.74 9.05 -27.49
CA GLY A 266 -21.86 9.25 -28.64
C GLY A 266 -21.41 7.92 -29.25
N ALA A 267 -21.03 6.94 -28.42
CA ALA A 267 -20.65 5.60 -28.87
C ALA A 267 -21.79 4.87 -29.62
N ARG A 268 -23.06 5.12 -29.25
CA ARG A 268 -24.23 4.53 -29.91
C ARG A 268 -24.55 5.15 -31.26
N LEU A 269 -23.94 6.28 -31.62
CA LEU A 269 -24.11 6.89 -32.93
C LEU A 269 -23.30 6.16 -34.01
N GLY A 270 -22.27 5.40 -33.63
CA GLY A 270 -21.43 4.65 -34.58
C GLY A 270 -20.58 5.53 -35.50
N VAL A 271 -20.45 6.82 -35.19
CA VAL A 271 -19.66 7.80 -35.95
C VAL A 271 -18.66 8.52 -35.03
N GLU A 272 -17.47 8.84 -35.54
CA GLU A 272 -16.47 9.59 -34.78
C GLU A 272 -16.82 11.09 -34.82
N VAL A 273 -17.03 11.67 -33.63
CA VAL A 273 -17.37 13.09 -33.45
C VAL A 273 -16.20 13.84 -32.82
N PRO A 274 -15.86 15.05 -33.28
CA PRO A 274 -14.70 15.82 -32.79
C PRO A 274 -14.69 16.04 -31.26
N GLU A 275 -15.87 16.15 -30.65
CA GLU A 275 -16.06 16.42 -29.23
C GLU A 275 -15.71 15.22 -28.32
N GLY A 276 -15.67 13.99 -28.87
CA GLY A 276 -15.48 12.75 -28.09
C GLY A 276 -14.19 12.75 -27.27
N ARG A 277 -13.04 13.00 -27.91
CA ARG A 277 -11.73 13.05 -27.23
C ARG A 277 -11.63 14.18 -26.19
N ARG A 278 -12.42 15.23 -26.33
CA ARG A 278 -12.44 16.35 -25.38
C ARG A 278 -13.28 16.00 -24.16
N LEU A 279 -14.42 15.32 -24.35
CA LEU A 279 -15.25 14.76 -23.28
C LEU A 279 -14.50 13.73 -22.44
N GLU A 280 -13.73 12.82 -23.05
CA GLU A 280 -12.91 11.84 -22.33
C GLU A 280 -11.88 12.49 -21.41
N ARG A 281 -11.17 13.52 -21.90
CA ARG A 281 -10.19 14.27 -21.10
C ARG A 281 -10.84 14.99 -19.91
N GLN A 282 -12.01 15.59 -20.13
CA GLN A 282 -12.76 16.28 -19.07
C GLN A 282 -13.33 15.30 -18.04
N LEU A 283 -13.80 14.12 -18.48
CA LEU A 283 -14.26 13.06 -17.59
C LEU A 283 -13.13 12.55 -16.68
N ALA A 284 -11.94 12.30 -17.25
CA ALA A 284 -10.77 11.90 -16.48
C ALA A 284 -10.39 12.95 -15.42
N GLN A 285 -10.47 14.23 -15.78
CA GLN A 285 -10.24 15.33 -14.85
C GLN A 285 -11.27 15.39 -13.72
N ALA A 286 -12.56 15.36 -14.07
CA ALA A 286 -13.65 15.42 -13.08
C ALA A 286 -13.60 14.22 -12.12
N ALA A 287 -13.35 13.01 -12.63
CA ALA A 287 -13.23 11.79 -11.82
C ALA A 287 -12.05 11.87 -10.84
N TRP A 288 -10.89 12.35 -11.29
CA TRP A 288 -9.73 12.52 -10.42
C TRP A 288 -9.99 13.55 -9.30
N LEU A 289 -10.62 14.69 -9.63
CA LEU A 289 -10.97 15.71 -8.64
C LEU A 289 -11.95 15.19 -7.57
N GLU A 290 -12.93 14.38 -7.97
CA GLU A 290 -13.83 13.69 -7.04
C GLU A 290 -13.08 12.71 -6.13
N GLU A 291 -12.17 11.92 -6.69
CA GLU A 291 -11.37 10.96 -5.93
C GLU A 291 -10.48 11.65 -4.89
N VAL A 292 -9.81 12.74 -5.27
CA VAL A 292 -9.00 13.55 -4.34
C VAL A 292 -9.88 14.16 -3.25
N THR A 293 -11.02 14.74 -3.63
CA THR A 293 -11.97 15.33 -2.67
C THR A 293 -12.50 14.30 -1.68
N ALA A 294 -12.91 13.12 -2.17
CA ALA A 294 -13.39 12.03 -1.33
C ALA A 294 -12.32 11.52 -0.37
N THR A 295 -11.07 11.47 -0.83
CA THR A 295 -9.92 11.04 -0.03
C THR A 295 -9.57 12.06 1.06
N LEU A 296 -9.57 13.35 0.74
CA LEU A 296 -9.17 14.42 1.68
C LEU A 296 -10.29 14.87 2.63
N ARG A 297 -11.56 14.89 2.19
CA ARG A 297 -12.69 15.36 3.01
C ARG A 297 -13.28 14.32 3.95
N SER A 298 -12.85 13.06 3.87
CA SER A 298 -13.35 12.00 4.75
C SER A 298 -12.87 12.22 6.20
N PRO A 299 -13.74 12.63 7.15
CA PRO A 299 -13.30 13.11 8.47
C PRO A 299 -12.74 12.01 9.39
N ARG A 300 -12.91 10.74 9.02
CA ARG A 300 -12.54 9.57 9.83
C ARG A 300 -11.46 8.70 9.20
N ALA A 301 -11.15 8.87 7.92
CA ALA A 301 -10.19 8.04 7.21
C ALA A 301 -8.83 8.75 7.18
N ARG A 302 -7.85 8.25 7.95
CA ARG A 302 -6.46 8.68 7.82
C ARG A 302 -5.90 8.16 6.50
N VAL A 303 -5.43 9.06 5.64
CA VAL A 303 -5.01 8.71 4.28
C VAL A 303 -3.62 8.04 4.29
N PRO A 304 -3.43 6.86 3.66
CA PRO A 304 -2.11 6.26 3.53
C PRO A 304 -1.20 7.03 2.56
N LEU A 305 0.08 7.19 2.91
CA LEU A 305 1.11 7.81 2.06
C LEU A 305 1.18 7.23 0.63
N PRO A 306 1.05 5.91 0.38
CA PRO A 306 1.04 5.36 -0.98
C PRO A 306 -0.14 5.84 -1.82
N VAL A 307 -1.33 6.04 -1.21
CA VAL A 307 -2.52 6.54 -1.91
C VAL A 307 -2.30 7.97 -2.37
N MET A 308 -1.76 8.82 -1.51
CA MET A 308 -1.42 10.20 -1.86
C MET A 308 -0.42 10.28 -3.02
N ARG A 309 0.63 9.43 -3.01
CA ARG A 309 1.58 9.32 -4.12
C ARG A 309 0.91 8.85 -5.42
N GLY A 310 -0.01 7.90 -5.32
CA GLY A 310 -0.82 7.42 -6.46
C GLY A 310 -1.66 8.54 -7.07
N LEU A 311 -2.38 9.30 -6.24
CA LEU A 311 -3.20 10.43 -6.69
C LEU A 311 -2.37 11.53 -7.35
N ILE A 312 -1.20 11.87 -6.79
CA ILE A 312 -0.26 12.84 -7.40
C ILE A 312 0.23 12.33 -8.76
N GLN A 313 0.55 11.04 -8.88
CA GLN A 313 1.00 10.47 -10.15
C GLN A 313 -0.12 10.43 -11.19
N ALA A 314 -1.36 10.12 -10.79
CA ALA A 314 -2.53 10.18 -11.67
C ALA A 314 -2.81 11.62 -12.13
N GLY A 315 -2.71 12.60 -11.23
CA GLY A 315 -2.96 14.02 -11.53
C GLY A 315 -2.03 14.60 -12.60
N ARG A 316 -0.82 14.05 -12.77
CA ARG A 316 0.12 14.43 -13.86
C ARG A 316 -0.38 14.06 -15.26
N THR A 317 -1.27 13.09 -15.37
CA THR A 317 -1.82 12.61 -16.65
C THR A 317 -3.15 13.28 -17.02
N VAL A 318 -3.75 13.99 -16.06
CA VAL A 318 -5.02 14.67 -16.19
C VAL A 318 -4.83 16.02 -16.90
N ALA A 319 -5.86 16.49 -17.61
CA ALA A 319 -5.82 17.80 -18.26
C ALA A 319 -5.59 18.93 -17.22
N PRO A 320 -4.81 19.98 -17.54
CA PRO A 320 -4.53 21.06 -16.59
C PRO A 320 -5.78 21.91 -16.34
N SER A 321 -6.00 22.28 -15.08
CA SER A 321 -7.00 23.28 -14.67
C SER A 321 -6.62 23.88 -13.31
N PRO A 322 -7.10 25.11 -12.97
CA PRO A 322 -6.81 25.71 -11.67
C PRO A 322 -7.23 24.85 -10.48
N ALA A 323 -8.33 24.09 -10.63
CA ALA A 323 -8.79 23.16 -9.60
C ALA A 323 -7.83 21.97 -9.42
N VAL A 324 -7.25 21.46 -10.52
CA VAL A 324 -6.21 20.41 -10.46
C VAL A 324 -4.96 20.94 -9.78
N ASP A 325 -4.53 22.16 -10.09
CA ASP A 325 -3.34 22.77 -9.48
C ASP A 325 -3.48 22.94 -7.96
N VAL A 326 -4.65 23.43 -7.50
CA VAL A 326 -4.96 23.56 -6.07
C VAL A 326 -4.98 22.19 -5.39
N ALA A 327 -5.68 21.21 -5.95
CA ALA A 327 -5.75 19.86 -5.39
C ALA A 327 -4.38 19.17 -5.34
N MET A 328 -3.54 19.37 -6.37
CA MET A 328 -2.15 18.87 -6.40
C MET A 328 -1.28 19.52 -5.33
N ALA A 329 -1.43 20.83 -5.12
CA ALA A 329 -0.70 21.56 -4.08
C ALA A 329 -1.08 21.07 -2.68
N GLU A 330 -2.39 20.91 -2.41
CA GLU A 330 -2.90 20.38 -1.13
C GLU A 330 -2.38 18.96 -0.85
N LEU A 331 -2.42 18.07 -1.84
CA LEU A 331 -1.88 16.70 -1.71
C LEU A 331 -0.37 16.70 -1.45
N GLN A 332 0.39 17.54 -2.15
CA GLN A 332 1.84 17.63 -2.02
C GLN A 332 2.25 18.22 -0.67
N GLU A 333 1.54 19.23 -0.19
CA GLU A 333 1.76 19.82 1.14
C GLU A 333 1.51 18.78 2.24
N LEU A 334 0.35 18.11 2.21
CA LEU A 334 0.03 17.08 3.20
C LEU A 334 1.03 15.92 3.16
N LEU A 335 1.48 15.50 1.96
CA LEU A 335 2.46 14.44 1.80
C LEU A 335 3.80 14.83 2.44
N THR A 336 4.23 16.07 2.20
CA THR A 336 5.49 16.61 2.73
C THR A 336 5.46 16.67 4.26
N ILE A 337 4.35 17.15 4.83
CA ILE A 337 4.15 17.19 6.28
C ILE A 337 4.17 15.76 6.85
N ALA A 338 3.40 14.84 6.26
CA ALA A 338 3.32 13.46 6.72
C ALA A 338 4.68 12.74 6.67
N GLN A 339 5.45 12.91 5.59
CA GLN A 339 6.80 12.35 5.45
C GLN A 339 7.77 12.90 6.49
N ARG A 340 7.75 14.20 6.76
CA ARG A 340 8.60 14.82 7.79
C ARG A 340 8.31 14.25 9.18
N TRP A 341 7.05 13.97 9.48
CA TRP A 341 6.66 13.35 10.75
C TRP A 341 7.04 11.88 10.84
N GLU A 342 6.95 11.14 9.74
CA GLU A 342 7.47 9.77 9.64
C GLU A 342 8.98 9.72 9.88
N GLU A 343 9.76 10.58 9.23
CA GLU A 343 11.20 10.67 9.44
C GLU A 343 11.55 11.06 10.88
N LYS A 344 10.84 12.03 11.45
CA LYS A 344 11.02 12.43 12.85
C LYS A 344 10.73 11.26 13.81
N ALA A 345 9.67 10.49 13.56
CA ALA A 345 9.33 9.31 14.36
C ALA A 345 10.36 8.19 14.21
N GLN A 346 10.83 7.94 12.98
CA GLN A 346 11.88 6.99 12.65
C GLN A 346 13.18 7.33 13.41
N MET A 347 13.60 8.60 13.39
CA MET A 347 14.77 9.05 14.14
C MET A 347 14.66 8.80 15.65
N CYS A 348 13.45 8.89 16.21
CA CYS A 348 13.21 8.57 17.63
C CYS A 348 13.21 7.07 17.93
N LEU A 349 12.89 6.22 16.94
CA LEU A 349 12.93 4.76 17.07
C LEU A 349 14.34 4.20 16.87
N GLU A 350 15.19 4.90 16.12
CA GLU A 350 16.56 4.49 15.86
C GLU A 350 17.44 4.59 17.11
N ALA A 351 18.19 3.51 17.38
CA ALA A 351 18.97 3.32 18.61
C ALA A 351 20.10 4.35 18.88
N ARG A 352 20.36 5.29 17.96
CA ARG A 352 21.43 6.28 18.11
C ARG A 352 21.11 7.35 19.16
N GLN A 353 19.84 7.70 19.36
CA GLN A 353 19.45 8.70 20.36
C GLN A 353 18.09 8.38 20.99
N LYS A 354 18.11 7.82 22.20
CA LYS A 354 16.89 7.55 22.98
C LYS A 354 16.36 8.84 23.62
N HIS A 355 15.05 9.07 23.52
CA HIS A 355 14.36 10.24 24.08
C HIS A 355 13.48 9.86 25.28
N PRO A 356 13.23 10.78 26.24
CA PRO A 356 12.41 10.48 27.41
C PRO A 356 10.92 10.34 27.05
N PRO A 357 10.12 9.59 27.82
CA PRO A 357 8.70 9.34 27.55
C PRO A 357 7.86 10.62 27.32
N ALA A 358 8.18 11.70 28.05
CA ALA A 358 7.48 12.99 27.93
C ALA A 358 7.67 13.64 26.54
N THR A 359 8.88 13.60 25.99
CA THR A 359 9.17 14.15 24.65
C THR A 359 8.44 13.34 23.57
N LEU A 360 8.46 12.00 23.67
CA LEU A 360 7.77 11.13 22.73
C LEU A 360 6.25 11.34 22.77
N ALA A 361 5.68 11.52 23.97
CA ALA A 361 4.26 11.83 24.13
C ALA A 361 3.86 13.16 23.46
N ALA A 362 4.72 14.19 23.53
CA ALA A 362 4.49 15.47 22.85
C ALA A 362 4.51 15.32 21.32
N ILE A 363 5.51 14.61 20.79
CA ILE A 363 5.62 14.29 19.35
C ILE A 363 4.37 13.55 18.85
N ILE A 364 3.93 12.54 19.59
CA ILE A 364 2.72 11.76 19.27
C ILE A 364 1.48 12.66 19.25
N LYS A 365 1.30 13.51 20.27
CA LYS A 365 0.14 14.40 20.37
C LYS A 365 0.08 15.40 19.23
N GLU A 366 1.22 15.95 18.81
CA GLU A 366 1.28 16.86 17.65
C GLU A 366 0.95 16.12 16.35
N ALA A 367 1.47 14.89 16.17
CA ALA A 367 1.24 14.08 14.98
C ALA A 367 -0.20 13.58 14.83
N GLU A 368 -0.96 13.46 15.93
CA GLU A 368 -2.37 13.03 15.90
C GLU A 368 -3.27 13.96 15.08
N ASN A 369 -2.91 15.24 14.97
CA ASN A 369 -3.63 16.25 14.20
C ASN A 369 -3.45 16.12 12.68
N ILE A 370 -2.52 15.29 12.21
CA ILE A 370 -2.24 15.11 10.79
C ILE A 370 -3.25 14.11 10.21
N PRO A 371 -4.02 14.46 9.17
CA PRO A 371 -5.03 13.57 8.58
C PRO A 371 -4.42 12.47 7.68
N ALA A 372 -3.26 11.93 8.06
CA ALA A 372 -2.55 10.87 7.36
C ALA A 372 -2.30 9.66 8.27
N LEU A 373 -2.17 8.49 7.66
CA LEU A 373 -1.76 7.27 8.36
C LEU A 373 -0.23 7.28 8.46
N LEU A 374 0.27 7.28 9.69
CA LEU A 374 1.70 7.40 10.01
C LEU A 374 2.16 6.14 10.76
N PRO A 375 2.66 5.10 10.07
CA PRO A 375 3.09 3.84 10.68
C PRO A 375 4.19 4.00 11.74
N ASN A 376 5.18 4.87 11.53
CA ASN A 376 6.25 5.05 12.52
C ASN A 376 5.76 5.78 13.77
N ILE A 377 4.79 6.67 13.65
CA ILE A 377 4.12 7.27 14.82
C ILE A 377 3.33 6.22 15.60
N GLN A 378 2.71 5.24 14.91
CA GLN A 378 2.03 4.14 15.57
C GLN A 378 3.02 3.22 16.31
N ALA A 379 4.15 2.88 15.70
CA ALA A 379 5.22 2.15 16.36
C ALA A 379 5.79 2.92 17.58
N LEU A 380 5.89 4.26 17.47
CA LEU A 380 6.31 5.11 18.59
C LEU A 380 5.29 5.12 19.74
N LYS A 381 3.98 5.10 19.43
CA LYS A 381 2.91 4.95 20.43
C LYS A 381 3.03 3.63 21.18
N GLU A 382 3.27 2.53 20.48
CA GLU A 382 3.46 1.21 21.08
C GLU A 382 4.73 1.15 21.93
N ALA A 383 5.83 1.71 21.45
CA ALA A 383 7.08 1.80 22.22
C ALA A 383 6.90 2.62 23.50
N LEU A 384 6.17 3.75 23.44
CA LEU A 384 5.85 4.57 24.60
C LEU A 384 4.94 3.82 25.59
N ALA A 385 3.96 3.07 25.10
CA ALA A 385 3.08 2.26 25.96
C ALA A 385 3.87 1.17 26.70
N LYS A 386 4.77 0.46 26.00
CA LYS A 386 5.67 -0.53 26.60
C LYS A 386 6.61 0.11 27.62
N ALA A 387 7.15 1.30 27.33
CA ALA A 387 8.00 2.04 28.27
C ALA A 387 7.23 2.44 29.54
N ARG A 388 5.97 2.88 29.43
CA ARG A 388 5.14 3.20 30.60
C ARG A 388 4.79 1.97 31.43
N ALA A 389 4.46 0.85 30.77
CA ALA A 389 4.24 -0.42 31.46
C ALA A 389 5.49 -0.86 32.21
N TRP A 390 6.66 -0.81 31.55
CA TRP A 390 7.94 -1.12 32.19
C TRP A 390 8.23 -0.21 33.39
N ILE A 391 7.98 1.10 33.31
CA ILE A 391 8.15 2.01 34.46
C ILE A 391 7.23 1.59 35.62
N ALA A 392 5.97 1.26 35.33
CA ALA A 392 5.03 0.79 36.35
C ALA A 392 5.48 -0.53 36.99
N ASP A 393 5.98 -1.49 36.20
CA ASP A 393 6.53 -2.75 36.71
C ASP A 393 7.74 -2.50 37.63
N VAL A 394 8.60 -1.53 37.29
CA VAL A 394 9.74 -1.13 38.13
C VAL A 394 9.26 -0.51 39.44
N GLU A 395 8.28 0.40 39.39
CA GLU A 395 7.70 1.01 40.59
C GLU A 395 7.03 -0.02 41.49
N GLU A 396 6.29 -0.97 40.94
CA GLU A 396 5.65 -2.06 41.70
C GLU A 396 6.70 -2.91 42.42
N ILE A 397 7.76 -3.32 41.71
CA ILE A 397 8.82 -4.16 42.27
C ILE A 397 9.65 -3.41 43.32
N GLN A 398 9.87 -2.10 43.15
CA GLN A 398 10.62 -1.28 44.11
C GLN A 398 9.81 -0.94 45.36
N ASN A 399 8.48 -0.82 45.24
CA ASN A 399 7.58 -0.50 46.36
C ASN A 399 7.05 -1.74 47.10
N GLY A 400 7.43 -2.95 46.70
CA GLY A 400 7.04 -4.18 47.38
C GLY A 400 7.58 -4.29 48.81
N ASP A 401 6.89 -5.06 49.66
CA ASP A 401 7.24 -5.27 51.08
C ASP A 401 8.62 -5.94 51.28
N HIS A 402 9.15 -6.61 50.25
CA HIS A 402 10.42 -7.32 50.28
C HIS A 402 11.32 -6.90 49.12
N TYR A 403 12.64 -6.93 49.33
CA TYR A 403 13.59 -6.68 48.24
C TYR A 403 13.39 -7.65 47.07
N PRO A 404 13.54 -7.18 45.83
CA PRO A 404 13.34 -8.00 44.62
C PRO A 404 14.43 -9.06 44.47
N CYS A 405 14.09 -10.16 43.78
CA CYS A 405 15.08 -11.17 43.40
C CYS A 405 15.99 -10.63 42.29
N LEU A 406 17.26 -11.03 42.28
CA LEU A 406 18.21 -10.64 41.24
C LEU A 406 17.70 -11.00 39.82
N ASP A 407 17.12 -12.18 39.64
CA ASP A 407 16.61 -12.65 38.33
C ASP A 407 15.50 -11.74 37.78
N ASP A 408 14.65 -11.19 38.66
CA ASP A 408 13.57 -10.27 38.27
C ASP A 408 14.14 -8.94 37.78
N LEU A 409 15.15 -8.42 38.48
CA LEU A 409 15.84 -7.20 38.07
C LEU A 409 16.63 -7.40 36.76
N GLU A 410 17.27 -8.56 36.58
CA GLU A 410 17.94 -8.92 35.32
C GLU A 410 16.95 -8.97 34.15
N GLY A 411 15.77 -9.56 34.36
CA GLY A 411 14.67 -9.57 33.39
C GLY A 411 14.19 -8.17 33.02
N LEU A 412 13.95 -7.30 34.01
CA LEU A 412 13.57 -5.91 33.77
C LEU A 412 14.66 -5.12 33.03
N VAL A 413 15.94 -5.29 33.38
CA VAL A 413 17.04 -4.63 32.69
C VAL A 413 17.12 -5.08 31.22
N ALA A 414 16.92 -6.37 30.93
CA ALA A 414 16.90 -6.88 29.57
C ALA A 414 15.78 -6.24 28.74
N VAL A 415 14.54 -6.21 29.26
CA VAL A 415 13.41 -5.55 28.58
C VAL A 415 13.69 -4.05 28.38
N GLY A 416 14.19 -3.36 29.41
CA GLY A 416 14.47 -1.94 29.35
C GLY A 416 15.54 -1.56 28.32
N ARG A 417 16.55 -2.42 28.10
CA ARG A 417 17.61 -2.20 27.10
C ARG A 417 17.08 -2.24 25.66
N ASP A 418 16.16 -3.15 25.40
CA ASP A 418 15.54 -3.36 24.08
C ASP A 418 14.53 -2.28 23.70
N LEU A 419 14.03 -1.50 24.67
CA LEU A 419 13.11 -0.40 24.40
C LEU A 419 13.85 0.79 23.75
N PRO A 420 13.29 1.40 22.68
CA PRO A 420 13.86 2.56 22.00
C PRO A 420 13.62 3.88 22.77
N VAL A 421 13.27 3.81 24.05
CA VAL A 421 12.92 4.96 24.91
C VAL A 421 13.99 5.14 25.97
N ARG A 422 14.30 6.40 26.33
CA ARG A 422 15.25 6.70 27.41
C ARG A 422 14.57 6.55 28.76
N LEU A 423 14.94 5.49 29.47
CA LEU A 423 14.43 5.14 30.80
C LEU A 423 15.49 5.55 31.82
N GLU A 424 15.16 6.46 32.74
CA GLU A 424 16.11 6.99 33.72
C GLU A 424 16.37 5.96 34.84
N GLU A 425 15.33 5.21 35.17
CA GLU A 425 15.27 4.13 36.15
C GLU A 425 16.13 2.93 35.71
N LEU A 426 16.28 2.71 34.40
CA LEU A 426 17.08 1.60 33.86
C LEU A 426 18.54 1.68 34.33
N ARG A 427 19.12 2.89 34.32
CA ARG A 427 20.50 3.08 34.78
C ARG A 427 20.65 2.73 36.26
N GLN A 428 19.64 3.01 37.08
CA GLN A 428 19.66 2.69 38.51
C GLN A 428 19.59 1.16 38.71
N LEU A 429 18.70 0.48 37.98
CA LEU A 429 18.60 -0.98 38.00
C LEU A 429 19.87 -1.66 37.50
N GLU A 430 20.52 -1.15 36.45
CA GLU A 430 21.79 -1.69 35.96
C GLU A 430 22.91 -1.61 37.01
N VAL A 431 22.97 -0.51 37.76
CA VAL A 431 23.92 -0.37 38.88
C VAL A 431 23.58 -1.34 40.01
N GLN A 432 22.30 -1.50 40.34
CA GLN A 432 21.84 -2.43 41.37
C GLN A 432 22.18 -3.89 41.01
N VAL A 433 21.88 -4.33 39.79
CA VAL A 433 22.23 -5.66 39.26
C VAL A 433 23.76 -5.83 39.22
N GLY A 434 24.51 -4.82 38.77
CA GLY A 434 25.97 -4.86 38.73
C GLY A 434 26.62 -4.99 40.11
N THR A 435 26.10 -4.30 41.13
CA THR A 435 26.61 -4.44 42.51
C THR A 435 26.28 -5.80 43.12
N ALA A 436 25.11 -6.37 42.83
CA ALA A 436 24.72 -7.72 43.22
C ALA A 436 25.64 -8.78 42.60
N HIS A 437 25.92 -8.68 41.29
CA HIS A 437 26.88 -9.54 40.61
C HIS A 437 28.28 -9.44 41.21
N SER A 438 28.75 -8.23 41.50
CA SER A 438 30.06 -8.01 42.12
C SER A 438 30.17 -8.72 43.49
N TRP A 439 29.10 -8.69 44.28
CA TRP A 439 29.02 -9.45 45.53
C TRP A 439 29.04 -10.95 45.28
N ARG A 440 28.23 -11.46 44.33
CA ARG A 440 28.19 -12.90 43.95
C ARG A 440 29.55 -13.40 43.48
N ASP A 441 30.29 -12.59 42.71
CA ASP A 441 31.64 -12.90 42.25
C ASP A 441 32.65 -12.93 43.41
N LYS A 442 32.55 -11.99 44.35
CA LYS A 442 33.40 -11.96 45.55
C LYS A 442 33.15 -13.18 46.43
N ALA A 443 31.89 -13.54 46.66
CA ALA A 443 31.51 -14.76 47.37
C ALA A 443 32.03 -16.01 46.64
N SER A 444 31.86 -16.07 45.32
CA SER A 444 32.37 -17.15 44.46
C SER A 444 33.89 -17.32 44.62
N ARG A 445 34.67 -16.23 44.53
CA ARG A 445 36.13 -16.27 44.72
C ARG A 445 36.55 -16.72 46.12
N THR A 446 35.71 -16.47 47.13
CA THR A 446 35.96 -16.81 48.53
C THR A 446 35.71 -18.30 48.80
N PHE A 447 34.63 -18.86 48.25
CA PHE A 447 34.20 -20.24 48.52
C PHE A 447 34.66 -21.27 47.48
N LEU A 448 34.73 -20.91 46.19
CA LEU A 448 34.99 -21.84 45.09
C LEU A 448 36.48 -22.03 44.83
N LYS A 449 36.91 -23.29 44.59
CA LYS A 449 38.28 -23.60 44.14
C LYS A 449 38.51 -23.11 42.70
N LYS A 450 39.78 -22.95 42.30
CA LYS A 450 40.11 -22.72 40.88
C LYS A 450 39.60 -23.94 40.08
N ASN A 451 38.88 -23.70 38.98
CA ASN A 451 38.24 -24.74 38.16
C ASN A 451 37.26 -25.63 38.96
N SER A 452 36.52 -25.05 39.91
CA SER A 452 35.45 -25.75 40.63
C SER A 452 34.39 -26.26 39.65
N CYS A 453 33.96 -27.52 39.82
CA CYS A 453 32.80 -28.07 39.13
C CYS A 453 31.47 -27.77 39.85
N TYR A 454 31.51 -27.04 40.95
CA TYR A 454 30.35 -26.64 41.74
C TYR A 454 30.03 -25.16 41.58
N THR A 455 28.73 -24.82 41.59
CA THR A 455 28.23 -23.45 41.69
C THR A 455 28.41 -22.92 43.11
N LEU A 456 28.30 -21.59 43.27
CA LEU A 456 28.35 -20.96 44.59
C LEU A 456 27.20 -21.47 45.47
N LEU A 457 25.98 -21.53 44.94
CA LEU A 457 24.81 -21.99 45.68
C LEU A 457 24.99 -23.45 46.13
N GLU A 458 25.45 -24.34 45.25
CA GLU A 458 25.73 -25.73 45.63
C GLU A 458 26.71 -25.82 46.81
N VAL A 459 27.78 -25.03 46.79
CA VAL A 459 28.79 -25.04 47.86
C VAL A 459 28.26 -24.51 49.19
N LEU A 460 27.36 -23.53 49.16
CA LEU A 460 26.76 -22.95 50.36
C LEU A 460 25.66 -23.85 50.94
N CYS A 461 24.94 -24.56 50.08
CA CYS A 461 23.85 -25.44 50.46
C CYS A 461 24.32 -26.82 50.98
N PRO A 462 23.56 -27.44 51.92
CA PRO A 462 23.87 -28.78 52.40
C PRO A 462 23.82 -29.83 51.29
N CYS A 463 24.70 -30.83 51.37
CA CYS A 463 24.73 -31.93 50.42
C CYS A 463 23.67 -32.99 50.78
N ALA A 464 22.41 -32.75 50.44
CA ALA A 464 21.30 -33.68 50.73
C ALA A 464 21.54 -35.10 50.17
N ASP A 465 22.28 -35.22 49.06
CA ASP A 465 22.66 -36.49 48.43
C ASP A 465 23.90 -37.18 49.02
N ALA A 466 24.28 -36.88 50.27
CA ALA A 466 25.52 -37.35 50.90
C ALA A 466 25.74 -38.88 50.93
N GLY A 467 24.75 -39.71 50.53
CA GLY A 467 24.82 -41.17 50.51
C GLY A 467 24.83 -41.86 49.12
N SER A 468 24.67 -41.13 48.01
CA SER A 468 24.67 -41.74 46.66
C SER A 468 26.09 -41.82 46.08
N ASP A 469 26.79 -42.92 46.39
CA ASP A 469 28.21 -43.11 46.10
C ASP A 469 28.51 -43.40 44.61
N SER A 470 27.54 -43.93 43.86
CA SER A 470 27.68 -44.30 42.44
C SER A 470 27.64 -43.08 41.50
N SER A 471 26.68 -42.17 41.69
CA SER A 471 26.47 -41.03 40.79
C SER A 471 27.55 -39.95 40.89
N LYS A 472 28.12 -39.73 42.09
CA LYS A 472 29.17 -38.71 42.31
C LYS A 472 30.55 -39.14 41.81
N ARG A 473 30.89 -40.43 41.95
CA ARG A 473 32.12 -41.00 41.36
C ARG A 473 32.06 -41.00 39.83
N LEU A 474 30.89 -41.28 39.25
CA LEU A 474 30.68 -41.23 37.81
C LEU A 474 30.80 -39.79 37.25
N LYS A 475 30.19 -38.80 37.92
CA LYS A 475 30.30 -37.36 37.56
C LYS A 475 31.74 -36.84 37.62
N TRP A 476 32.53 -37.25 38.62
CA TRP A 476 33.94 -36.82 38.74
C TRP A 476 34.86 -37.47 37.69
N ARG A 477 34.55 -38.71 37.27
CA ARG A 477 35.32 -39.42 36.22
C ARG A 477 35.10 -38.91 34.81
N GLN A 478 33.97 -38.26 34.53
CA GLN A 478 33.58 -37.92 33.17
C GLN A 478 34.18 -36.61 32.62
N GLU A 479 34.98 -35.85 33.39
CA GLU A 479 35.61 -34.58 32.98
C GLU A 479 34.84 -33.84 31.87
N GLN A 480 33.56 -33.57 32.07
CA GLN A 480 32.82 -32.67 31.20
C GLN A 480 32.77 -31.29 31.86
N PRO A 481 33.70 -30.38 31.52
CA PRO A 481 33.54 -28.98 31.84
C PRO A 481 32.40 -28.44 30.97
N GLY A 482 31.20 -28.43 31.52
CA GLY A 482 30.02 -27.87 30.86
C GLY A 482 28.90 -28.87 30.69
N LEU A 483 28.02 -28.93 31.69
CA LEU A 483 26.60 -29.03 31.44
C LEU A 483 25.86 -28.51 32.67
N TYR A 484 25.31 -27.32 32.54
CA TYR A 484 24.38 -26.72 33.50
C TYR A 484 23.22 -27.69 33.73
N LYS A 485 23.21 -28.37 34.88
CA LYS A 485 21.98 -28.89 35.46
C LYS A 485 21.63 -27.97 36.62
N LEU A 486 20.63 -27.13 36.33
CA LEU A 486 19.91 -26.17 37.16
C LEU A 486 20.12 -26.36 38.67
N ASP A 487 20.53 -25.28 39.34
CA ASP A 487 20.73 -25.12 40.79
C ASP A 487 19.54 -25.59 41.67
N ALA A 488 18.39 -25.86 41.04
CA ALA A 488 17.13 -26.36 41.57
C ALA A 488 17.15 -27.82 42.10
N GLU A 489 17.85 -28.74 41.43
CA GLU A 489 17.63 -30.19 41.67
C GLU A 489 18.29 -30.72 42.97
N SER A 490 19.38 -30.10 43.47
CA SER A 490 20.10 -30.61 44.66
C SER A 490 19.37 -30.38 45.99
N LEU A 491 18.51 -29.35 46.07
CA LEU A 491 17.63 -29.10 47.21
C LEU A 491 16.16 -29.42 46.90
N GLY A 492 15.84 -29.81 45.66
CA GLY A 492 14.48 -30.06 45.21
C GLY A 492 13.62 -28.79 45.11
N LEU A 493 14.24 -27.62 45.00
CA LEU A 493 13.56 -26.33 44.91
C LEU A 493 13.33 -25.96 43.45
N SER A 494 12.12 -25.59 43.06
CA SER A 494 11.87 -25.00 41.75
C SER A 494 12.45 -23.58 41.65
N ALA A 495 12.54 -23.06 40.43
CA ALA A 495 12.90 -21.65 40.20
C ALA A 495 11.90 -20.67 40.86
N GLN A 496 10.68 -21.12 41.16
CA GLN A 496 9.68 -20.35 41.88
C GLN A 496 9.94 -20.38 43.40
N ASP A 497 10.35 -21.52 43.94
CA ASP A 497 10.66 -21.66 45.37
C ASP A 497 11.90 -20.86 45.79
N LEU A 498 12.87 -20.70 44.88
CA LEU A 498 14.05 -19.85 45.11
C LEU A 498 13.70 -18.36 45.30
N ARG A 499 12.48 -17.94 44.91
CA ARG A 499 12.00 -16.57 45.06
C ARG A 499 11.38 -16.31 46.43
N ASP A 500 10.98 -17.35 47.16
CA ASP A 500 10.45 -17.27 48.52
C ASP A 500 11.56 -17.52 49.57
N PRO A 501 11.92 -16.52 50.41
CA PRO A 501 12.87 -16.72 51.50
C PRO A 501 12.49 -17.88 52.43
N GLY A 502 11.19 -18.06 52.69
CA GLY A 502 10.68 -19.10 53.58
C GLY A 502 11.00 -20.50 53.06
N ALA A 503 10.65 -20.77 51.80
CA ALA A 503 10.95 -22.03 51.13
C ALA A 503 12.46 -22.35 51.11
N VAL A 504 13.32 -21.37 50.82
CA VAL A 504 14.79 -21.56 50.82
C VAL A 504 15.31 -21.95 52.21
N ILE A 505 14.86 -21.27 53.27
CA ILE A 505 15.27 -21.57 54.64
C ILE A 505 14.82 -22.98 55.07
N VAL A 506 13.57 -23.36 54.74
CA VAL A 506 13.03 -24.69 55.07
C VAL A 506 13.83 -25.78 54.36
N ALA A 507 14.03 -25.66 53.05
CA ALA A 507 14.80 -26.63 52.28
C ALA A 507 16.26 -26.73 52.75
N PHE A 508 16.87 -25.62 53.19
CA PHE A 508 18.21 -25.66 53.78
C PHE A 508 18.22 -26.47 55.08
N LYS A 509 17.27 -26.23 56.00
CA LYS A 509 17.19 -26.96 57.28
C LYS A 509 16.93 -28.45 57.08
N GLU A 510 16.02 -28.81 56.18
CA GLU A 510 15.79 -30.22 55.82
C GLU A 510 17.02 -30.84 55.15
N GLY A 511 17.67 -30.11 54.24
CA GLY A 511 18.89 -30.52 53.56
C GLY A 511 20.03 -30.78 54.54
N GLU A 512 20.17 -29.99 55.60
CA GLU A 512 21.16 -30.22 56.66
C GLU A 512 20.96 -31.57 57.34
N GLN A 513 19.71 -31.91 57.69
CA GLN A 513 19.40 -33.18 58.34
C GLN A 513 19.66 -34.35 57.40
N LYS A 514 19.24 -34.25 56.13
CA LYS A 514 19.50 -35.26 55.08
C LYS A 514 21.01 -35.46 54.84
N GLU A 515 21.79 -34.37 54.77
CA GLU A 515 23.24 -34.41 54.65
C GLU A 515 23.87 -35.17 55.82
N LYS A 516 23.47 -34.85 57.07
CA LYS A 516 23.98 -35.50 58.27
C LYS A 516 23.69 -37.00 58.28
N GLU A 517 22.46 -37.40 58.01
CA GLU A 517 22.06 -38.81 57.95
C GLU A 517 22.74 -39.57 56.81
N GLY A 518 22.85 -38.95 55.63
CA GLY A 518 23.56 -39.51 54.49
C GLY A 518 25.04 -39.72 54.79
N MET A 519 25.69 -38.75 55.43
CA MET A 519 27.10 -38.84 55.80
C MET A 519 27.35 -39.90 56.89
N LEU A 520 26.45 -40.05 57.86
CA LEU A 520 26.54 -41.12 58.86
C LEU A 520 26.42 -42.51 58.21
N ARG A 521 25.46 -42.69 57.30
CA ARG A 521 25.30 -43.92 56.51
C ARG A 521 26.55 -44.22 55.67
N LEU A 522 27.07 -43.23 54.95
CA LEU A 522 28.28 -43.37 54.14
C LEU A 522 29.50 -43.75 54.99
N ARG A 523 29.68 -43.10 56.14
CA ARG A 523 30.76 -43.43 57.09
C ARG A 523 30.65 -44.86 57.59
N HIS A 524 29.44 -45.32 57.92
CA HIS A 524 29.23 -46.69 58.38
C HIS A 524 29.62 -47.69 57.29
N ALA A 525 29.12 -47.50 56.06
CA ALA A 525 29.46 -48.35 54.91
C ALA A 525 30.97 -48.37 54.60
N ASN A 526 31.63 -47.19 54.59
CA ASN A 526 33.06 -47.11 54.32
C ASN A 526 33.93 -47.67 55.46
N SER A 527 33.46 -47.58 56.72
CA SER A 527 34.20 -48.15 57.86
C SER A 527 34.18 -49.68 57.89
N GLN A 528 33.22 -50.31 57.19
CA GLN A 528 33.17 -51.77 57.03
C GLN A 528 34.12 -52.27 55.94
N LYS A 529 34.70 -51.39 55.11
CA LYS A 529 35.72 -51.77 54.12
C LYS A 529 37.02 -52.15 54.85
N PRO A 530 37.70 -53.25 54.45
CA PRO A 530 38.95 -53.65 55.08
C PRO A 530 40.03 -52.58 54.88
N ALA A 531 40.80 -52.29 55.94
CA ALA A 531 41.88 -51.32 55.88
C ALA A 531 43.05 -51.85 55.01
N PRO A 532 43.62 -51.04 54.11
CA PRO A 532 44.80 -51.44 53.35
C PRO A 532 46.02 -51.61 54.27
N PRO A 533 46.86 -52.66 54.09
CA PRO A 533 46.82 -53.64 53.01
C PRO A 533 45.98 -54.88 53.36
N ALA A 534 44.86 -55.08 52.65
CA ALA A 534 44.07 -56.31 52.74
C ALA A 534 44.49 -57.28 51.62
N PRO A 535 44.67 -58.59 51.89
CA PRO A 535 45.03 -59.57 50.86
C PRO A 535 43.82 -59.88 49.96
N GLY A 536 43.86 -59.40 48.71
CA GLY A 536 42.89 -59.73 47.64
C GLY A 536 42.42 -58.50 46.83
N PRO A 537 41.82 -58.69 45.63
CA PRO A 537 41.18 -57.62 44.87
C PRO A 537 39.90 -57.19 45.60
N GLY A 538 40.06 -56.35 46.63
CA GLY A 538 38.96 -55.73 47.35
C GLY A 538 38.18 -54.73 46.48
N PRO A 539 36.97 -54.34 46.89
CA PRO A 539 36.15 -53.39 46.14
C PRO A 539 36.89 -52.05 45.90
N PRO A 540 36.68 -51.40 44.75
CA PRO A 540 37.37 -50.17 44.37
C PRO A 540 37.12 -49.09 45.43
N SER A 541 38.17 -48.72 46.14
CA SER A 541 38.07 -47.75 47.24
C SER A 541 38.43 -46.33 46.79
N CYS A 542 39.32 -46.18 45.81
CA CYS A 542 39.74 -44.88 45.27
C CYS A 542 38.93 -44.45 44.02
N VAL A 543 38.93 -43.15 43.71
CA VAL A 543 38.28 -42.55 42.52
C VAL A 543 38.75 -43.14 41.19
N CYS A 544 40.01 -43.59 41.09
CA CYS A 544 40.57 -44.25 39.91
C CYS A 544 40.01 -45.67 39.71
N GLY A 545 39.38 -46.26 40.73
CA GLY A 545 38.77 -47.60 40.70
C GLY A 545 39.77 -48.75 40.68
N GLN A 546 41.04 -48.45 40.92
CA GLN A 546 42.09 -49.45 41.12
C GLN A 546 42.01 -50.05 42.53
N PRO A 547 42.51 -51.28 42.72
CA PRO A 547 42.47 -51.95 44.01
C PRO A 547 43.30 -51.21 45.08
N PRO A 548 43.06 -51.49 46.38
CA PRO A 548 43.79 -50.86 47.46
C PRO A 548 45.29 -51.18 47.42
N THR A 549 46.14 -50.18 47.67
CA THR A 549 47.60 -50.35 47.80
C THR A 549 48.07 -49.92 49.20
N PRO A 550 49.28 -50.34 49.64
CA PRO A 550 49.90 -49.77 50.83
C PRO A 550 50.04 -48.24 50.72
N GLY A 551 49.93 -47.51 51.84
CA GLY A 551 50.11 -46.05 51.89
C GLY A 551 48.91 -45.22 51.39
N MET A 552 47.70 -45.79 51.31
CA MET A 552 46.49 -45.05 50.99
C MET A 552 46.05 -44.10 52.13
N LEU A 553 45.36 -43.03 51.75
CA LEU A 553 44.87 -42.00 52.65
C LEU A 553 43.39 -42.21 52.95
N GLN A 554 43.03 -42.17 54.23
CA GLN A 554 41.64 -42.23 54.65
C GLN A 554 41.04 -40.82 54.80
N CYS A 555 39.92 -40.58 54.10
CA CYS A 555 39.19 -39.32 54.23
C CYS A 555 38.54 -39.21 55.62
N GLN A 556 38.75 -38.10 56.32
CA GLN A 556 38.25 -37.91 57.69
C GLN A 556 36.74 -37.63 57.76
N LEU A 557 36.12 -37.22 56.64
CA LEU A 557 34.68 -37.00 56.57
C LEU A 557 33.92 -38.28 56.22
N CYS A 558 34.19 -38.89 55.06
CA CYS A 558 33.46 -40.08 54.58
C CYS A 558 34.09 -41.42 54.99
N ARG A 559 35.32 -41.44 55.52
CA ARG A 559 36.08 -42.65 55.90
C ARG A 559 36.52 -43.59 54.77
N ASP A 560 36.40 -43.18 53.52
CA ASP A 560 36.87 -43.98 52.37
C ASP A 560 38.38 -43.81 52.10
N TRP A 561 38.95 -44.71 51.31
CA TRP A 561 40.40 -44.81 51.05
C TRP A 561 40.80 -44.33 49.65
N PHE A 562 41.85 -43.51 49.56
CA PHE A 562 42.33 -42.93 48.30
C PHE A 562 43.84 -43.12 48.11
N HIS A 563 44.29 -43.40 46.88
CA HIS A 563 45.72 -43.45 46.56
C HIS A 563 46.33 -42.05 46.66
N ALA A 564 47.49 -41.92 47.30
CA ALA A 564 48.20 -40.64 47.44
C ALA A 564 48.58 -39.99 46.09
N SER A 565 48.72 -40.77 45.02
CA SER A 565 48.96 -40.28 43.65
C SER A 565 47.69 -39.79 42.94
N CYS A 566 46.51 -40.25 43.35
CA CYS A 566 45.22 -39.89 42.73
C CYS A 566 44.56 -38.68 43.38
N VAL A 567 45.05 -38.23 44.54
CA VAL A 567 44.50 -37.09 45.29
C VAL A 567 45.64 -36.19 45.74
N ALA A 568 45.43 -34.88 45.74
CA ALA A 568 46.45 -33.95 46.19
C ALA A 568 46.69 -34.11 47.71
N TRP A 569 47.95 -34.34 48.09
CA TRP A 569 48.38 -34.26 49.49
C TRP A 569 48.19 -32.82 50.01
N PRO A 570 47.76 -32.60 51.28
CA PRO A 570 47.82 -31.27 51.88
C PRO A 570 49.29 -30.86 51.92
N ARG A 571 49.73 -29.98 51.01
CA ARG A 571 51.12 -29.49 50.99
C ARG A 571 51.45 -28.95 52.38
N LEU A 572 52.32 -29.63 53.14
CA LEU A 572 52.98 -29.00 54.28
C LEU A 572 53.65 -27.75 53.71
N ALA A 573 53.24 -26.59 54.18
CA ALA A 573 53.80 -25.33 53.72
C ALA A 573 55.32 -25.40 53.90
N SER A 574 56.03 -25.31 52.78
CA SER A 574 57.48 -25.17 52.77
C SER A 574 57.88 -23.90 53.52
N GLN A 575 58.67 -24.08 54.59
CA GLN A 575 59.59 -23.13 55.21
C GLN A 575 59.01 -21.90 55.94
N LYS A 576 58.67 -22.09 57.22
CA LYS A 576 59.01 -21.17 58.33
C LYS A 576 59.46 -22.00 59.55
N PRO A 577 60.56 -21.66 60.24
CA PRO A 577 61.01 -22.39 61.43
C PRO A 577 60.19 -21.94 62.65
N SER A 578 58.94 -22.38 62.70
CA SER A 578 58.04 -22.43 63.86
C SER A 578 56.60 -22.59 63.35
N ALA A 579 56.30 -23.76 62.81
CA ALA A 579 54.91 -24.18 62.71
C ALA A 579 54.39 -24.44 64.13
N PRO A 580 53.30 -23.80 64.57
CA PRO A 580 52.67 -24.16 65.83
C PRO A 580 52.13 -25.60 65.75
N TRP A 581 52.32 -26.38 66.83
CA TRP A 581 52.08 -27.83 66.93
C TRP A 581 50.67 -28.34 66.54
N TRP A 582 49.68 -27.47 66.28
CA TRP A 582 48.36 -27.88 65.77
C TRP A 582 48.33 -28.15 64.24
N GLU A 583 49.42 -27.91 63.50
CA GLU A 583 49.50 -28.24 62.06
C GLU A 583 49.73 -29.74 61.77
N TRP A 584 50.03 -30.57 62.76
CA TRP A 584 50.22 -32.03 62.57
C TRP A 584 48.90 -32.78 62.37
N ASP A 585 47.77 -32.09 62.55
CA ASP A 585 46.43 -32.66 62.46
C ASP A 585 45.73 -32.25 61.14
N ALA A 586 46.51 -32.14 60.03
CA ALA A 586 46.00 -31.91 58.68
C ALA A 586 45.21 -33.13 58.19
N LYS A 587 43.99 -33.24 58.71
CA LYS A 587 43.00 -34.27 58.41
C LYS A 587 42.69 -34.27 56.91
N PHE A 588 43.15 -35.31 56.20
CA PHE A 588 42.90 -35.47 54.77
C PHE A 588 41.38 -35.53 54.48
N LEU A 589 40.94 -34.72 53.53
CA LEU A 589 39.59 -34.76 52.98
C LEU A 589 39.69 -35.05 51.49
N CYS A 590 38.93 -36.04 51.01
CA CYS A 590 38.93 -36.38 49.60
C CYS A 590 38.33 -35.25 48.73
N PRO A 591 38.62 -35.23 47.42
CA PRO A 591 38.09 -34.23 46.50
C PRO A 591 36.56 -34.10 46.52
N LEU A 592 35.84 -35.21 46.75
CA LEU A 592 34.37 -35.25 46.84
C LEU A 592 33.83 -34.63 48.15
N CYS A 593 34.58 -34.72 49.25
CA CYS A 593 34.22 -34.15 50.55
C CYS A 593 34.69 -32.70 50.72
N GLN A 594 35.69 -32.27 49.95
CA GLN A 594 36.23 -30.92 49.98
C GLN A 594 35.61 -30.07 48.86
N ARG A 595 34.32 -29.74 48.98
CA ARG A 595 33.55 -28.97 47.98
C ARG A 595 33.97 -27.49 47.88
N SER A 596 34.52 -26.92 48.95
CA SER A 596 34.85 -25.49 49.05
C SER A 596 36.25 -25.22 49.60
N ARG A 597 36.69 -23.95 49.56
CA ARG A 597 37.93 -23.45 50.18
C ARG A 597 37.85 -23.29 51.70
N ARG A 598 36.65 -23.41 52.31
CA ARG A 598 36.40 -23.26 53.75
C ARG A 598 37.05 -21.99 54.35
N PRO A 599 36.54 -20.79 54.00
CA PRO A 599 37.05 -19.53 54.52
C PRO A 599 36.86 -19.40 56.05
N ARG A 600 37.61 -18.48 56.68
CA ARG A 600 37.45 -18.14 58.09
C ARG A 600 36.11 -17.44 58.32
N LEU A 601 35.54 -17.61 59.52
CA LEU A 601 34.25 -17.01 59.89
C LEU A 601 34.25 -15.48 59.73
N GLU A 602 35.34 -14.80 60.09
CA GLU A 602 35.50 -13.34 59.89
C GLU A 602 35.32 -12.91 58.42
N THR A 603 35.85 -13.69 57.48
CA THR A 603 35.70 -13.43 56.04
C THR A 603 34.24 -13.62 55.59
N ILE A 604 33.55 -14.60 56.17
CA ILE A 604 32.13 -14.86 55.90
C ILE A 604 31.26 -13.73 56.44
N LEU A 605 31.52 -13.28 57.69
CA LEU A 605 30.79 -12.17 58.30
C LEU A 605 30.95 -10.87 57.49
N ALA A 606 32.14 -10.61 56.94
CA ALA A 606 32.36 -9.46 56.05
C ALA A 606 31.53 -9.53 54.75
N LEU A 607 31.28 -10.73 54.21
CA LEU A 607 30.39 -10.91 53.06
C LEU A 607 28.92 -10.68 53.44
N LEU A 608 28.49 -11.10 54.63
CA LEU A 608 27.14 -10.85 55.14
C LEU A 608 26.87 -9.37 55.40
N VAL A 609 27.83 -8.65 55.97
CA VAL A 609 27.72 -7.19 56.15
C VAL A 609 27.64 -6.47 54.80
N ALA A 610 28.36 -6.96 53.78
CA ALA A 610 28.25 -6.42 52.43
C ALA A 610 26.88 -6.74 51.79
N LEU A 611 26.34 -7.94 52.05
CA LEU A 611 25.01 -8.37 51.56
C LEU A 611 23.89 -7.50 52.14
N GLN A 612 23.94 -7.15 53.42
CA GLN A 612 22.93 -6.29 54.08
C GLN A 612 22.78 -4.89 53.46
N LYS A 613 23.78 -4.43 52.71
CA LYS A 613 23.78 -3.14 52.03
C LYS A 613 23.18 -3.19 50.62
N LEU A 614 22.87 -4.39 50.12
CA LEU A 614 22.33 -4.57 48.79
C LEU A 614 20.79 -4.53 48.83
N PRO A 615 20.14 -3.67 48.04
CA PRO A 615 18.68 -3.62 47.97
C PRO A 615 18.12 -4.71 47.04
N VAL A 616 18.67 -5.93 47.08
CA VAL A 616 18.31 -7.04 46.20
C VAL A 616 18.56 -8.36 46.92
N ARG A 617 17.68 -9.34 46.70
CA ARG A 617 17.82 -10.69 47.25
C ARG A 617 18.56 -11.60 46.27
N LEU A 618 19.48 -12.38 46.83
CA LEU A 618 20.18 -13.43 46.12
C LEU A 618 19.97 -14.76 46.87
N PRO A 619 19.65 -15.86 46.17
CA PRO A 619 19.50 -17.18 46.80
C PRO A 619 20.80 -17.62 47.50
N GLU A 620 21.98 -17.27 46.96
CA GLU A 620 23.27 -17.52 47.61
C GLU A 620 23.46 -16.72 48.89
N GLY A 621 22.81 -15.55 48.99
CA GLY A 621 22.79 -14.73 50.20
C GLY A 621 22.07 -15.42 51.35
N GLU A 622 20.87 -15.93 51.08
CA GLU A 622 20.06 -16.69 52.05
C GLU A 622 20.77 -17.98 52.48
N ALA A 623 21.36 -18.71 51.53
CA ALA A 623 22.15 -19.90 51.82
C ALA A 623 23.39 -19.58 52.69
N LEU A 624 24.05 -18.44 52.45
CA LEU A 624 25.19 -17.99 53.24
C LEU A 624 24.79 -17.65 54.68
N GLN A 625 23.62 -17.02 54.88
CA GLN A 625 23.07 -16.74 56.21
C GLN A 625 22.80 -18.03 56.97
N CYS A 626 22.09 -18.98 56.35
CA CYS A 626 21.80 -20.29 56.95
C CYS A 626 23.08 -21.08 57.29
N LEU A 627 24.07 -21.07 56.39
CA LEU A 627 25.37 -21.70 56.63
C LEU A 627 26.10 -21.07 57.83
N THR A 628 26.01 -19.75 57.96
CA THR A 628 26.66 -19.01 59.05
C THR A 628 25.97 -19.29 60.39
N GLU A 629 24.65 -19.29 60.44
CA GLU A 629 23.87 -19.67 61.61
C GLU A 629 24.20 -21.10 62.08
N ARG A 630 24.27 -22.03 61.12
CA ARG A 630 24.69 -23.43 61.37
C ARG A 630 26.09 -23.50 61.98
N ALA A 631 27.05 -22.74 61.42
CA ALA A 631 28.43 -22.71 61.91
C ALA A 631 28.54 -22.13 63.33
N ILE A 632 27.84 -21.04 63.61
CA ILE A 632 27.81 -20.40 64.94
C ILE A 632 27.17 -21.33 65.96
N THR A 633 26.01 -21.92 65.63
CA THR A 633 25.31 -22.86 66.51
C THR A 633 26.14 -24.12 66.78
N TRP A 634 26.90 -24.61 65.80
CA TRP A 634 27.87 -25.68 66.03
C TRP A 634 29.00 -25.23 66.96
N GLN A 635 29.57 -24.03 66.76
CA GLN A 635 30.65 -23.51 67.59
C GLN A 635 30.20 -23.36 69.05
N ASP A 636 28.99 -22.88 69.29
CA ASP A 636 28.44 -22.72 70.63
C ASP A 636 28.20 -24.07 71.31
N ARG A 637 27.64 -25.05 70.58
CA ARG A 637 27.49 -26.43 71.10
C ARG A 637 28.85 -27.05 71.43
N ALA A 638 29.84 -26.90 70.55
CA ALA A 638 31.19 -27.41 70.78
C ALA A 638 31.84 -26.75 72.00
N ARG A 639 31.71 -25.43 72.16
CA ARG A 639 32.19 -24.71 73.34
C ARG A 639 31.54 -25.21 74.63
N ARG A 640 30.21 -25.39 74.64
CA ARG A 640 29.48 -25.93 75.81
C ARG A 640 29.92 -27.35 76.16
N LEU A 641 30.12 -28.21 75.16
CA LEU A 641 30.60 -29.57 75.37
C LEU A 641 32.03 -29.60 75.89
N LEU A 642 32.95 -28.80 75.32
CA LEU A 642 34.33 -28.71 75.80
C LEU A 642 34.43 -28.13 77.22
N ALA A 643 33.48 -27.27 77.60
CA ALA A 643 33.36 -26.73 78.95
C ALA A 643 32.64 -27.68 79.92
N SER A 644 32.15 -28.85 79.47
CA SER A 644 31.51 -29.81 80.37
C SER A 644 32.54 -30.40 81.34
N PRO A 645 32.19 -30.66 82.60
CA PRO A 645 33.14 -31.17 83.60
C PRO A 645 33.75 -32.53 83.20
N GLU A 646 33.01 -33.35 82.44
CA GLU A 646 33.47 -34.64 81.93
C GLU A 646 34.63 -34.52 80.94
N LEU A 647 34.69 -33.44 80.14
CA LEU A 647 35.71 -33.23 79.13
C LEU A 647 36.77 -32.21 79.55
N ALA A 648 36.39 -31.19 80.32
CA ALA A 648 37.30 -30.15 80.79
C ALA A 648 38.44 -30.73 81.64
N ALA A 649 38.13 -31.60 82.61
CA ALA A 649 39.14 -32.19 83.49
C ALA A 649 40.16 -33.09 82.76
N PRO A 650 39.75 -34.02 81.86
CA PRO A 650 40.70 -34.75 81.01
C PRO A 650 41.51 -33.86 80.07
N LEU A 651 40.90 -32.82 79.49
CA LEU A 651 41.59 -31.90 78.59
C LEU A 651 42.65 -31.08 79.32
N GLU A 652 42.38 -30.61 80.54
CA GLU A 652 43.37 -29.93 81.39
C GLU A 652 44.52 -30.87 81.77
N ARG A 653 44.22 -32.12 82.14
CA ARG A 653 45.25 -33.14 82.41
C ARG A 653 46.11 -33.41 81.18
N LEU A 654 45.50 -33.50 80.00
CA LEU A 654 46.19 -33.73 78.73
C LEU A 654 47.04 -32.52 78.32
N ALA A 655 46.56 -31.29 78.56
CA ALA A 655 47.32 -30.07 78.36
C ALA A 655 48.52 -29.99 79.32
N ALA A 656 48.34 -30.36 80.59
CA ALA A 656 49.42 -30.42 81.59
C ALA A 656 50.45 -31.52 81.29
N LEU A 657 50.01 -32.68 80.79
CA LEU A 657 50.90 -33.74 80.29
C LEU A 657 51.70 -33.25 79.07
N ARG A 658 51.05 -32.54 78.15
CA ARG A 658 51.73 -32.03 76.97
C ARG A 658 52.75 -30.94 77.31
N HIS A 659 52.45 -30.08 78.28
CA HIS A 659 53.40 -29.12 78.83
C HIS A 659 54.60 -29.80 79.48
N ARG A 660 54.40 -30.89 80.22
CA ARG A 660 55.49 -31.69 80.80
C ARG A 660 56.36 -32.36 79.74
N LEU A 661 55.76 -32.99 78.74
CA LEU A 661 56.49 -33.62 77.63
C LEU A 661 57.29 -32.62 76.77
N HIS A 662 56.90 -31.34 76.73
CA HIS A 662 57.68 -30.29 76.07
C HIS A 662 58.74 -29.65 76.99
N GLY A 663 58.60 -29.79 78.31
CA GLY A 663 59.58 -29.32 79.29
C GLY A 663 60.79 -30.24 79.45
N ASP A 664 60.62 -31.55 79.25
CA ASP A 664 61.69 -32.56 79.43
C ASP A 664 62.59 -32.77 78.18
N GLY A 665 62.40 -31.98 77.12
CA GLY A 665 63.20 -32.05 75.89
C GLY A 665 64.44 -31.14 75.83
N ALA A 666 64.78 -30.44 76.93
CA ALA A 666 65.91 -29.50 76.98
C ALA A 666 67.14 -30.04 77.74
N GLY A 667 67.27 -31.37 77.89
CA GLY A 667 68.41 -31.96 78.60
C GLY A 667 68.60 -33.45 78.33
N ALA A 668 68.95 -33.82 77.09
CA ALA A 668 69.79 -34.97 76.73
C ALA A 668 69.69 -35.28 75.22
N LEU A 669 70.52 -34.61 74.42
CA LEU A 669 71.36 -35.12 73.33
C LEU A 669 71.92 -33.96 72.50
#